data_AF-A0A034WXI1-F1
#
_entry.id   AF-A0A034WXI1-F1
#
_cell.length_a   1.000
_cell.length_b   1.000
_cell.length_c   1.000
_cell.angle_alpha   90.00
_cell.angle_beta   90.00
_cell.angle_gamma   90.00
#
_symmetry.space_group_name_H-M   'P 1'
#
loop_
_entity.id
_entity.type
_entity.pdbx_description
1 polymer ?
#
loop_
_entity_poly.entity_id
_entity_poly.type
_entity_poly.pdbx_seq_one_letter_code
_entity_poly.pdbx_strand_id
1 'polypeptide(L)'
;PGYPNNQVLGQVNRFFPTFGVANKVAFRPNANGAAGFAAASPIAESAADDFTGGAIQGTNSVRTLFPETWLWQIRTVSASGSLVYEETIPDTITTWQGTAVCLHPKNGLGISQVANVTGFQPLFASLTLPAYMQRNEVATIILTAFNYGDVCVVVRVSLTSLENLEIVSGPNSTDALLCPNATNSASFPFDVRATTLELSRLQARVQTRPEAQAEYPDVKLSNVNSSDTVIQTIDVRPEGFSIRTIDTYLLCASGDQNTAPDTVQVTLPTPEALVEGSQRVVLVGTGDILALSLNDLSVPTITYSNAEGTLAVLASSVYLLKYLEQTGTLTDTVNSGLRSRIQQASQAQYSFRSSDGSYASFGSNEYPRSVFLTAFAVKALSAAKEYLGANAAAEIDASVRYVTQQWNPLTGCFVENEPTASPYGPNTTPDLSTAVGVMLAESGFFNDSIAEGVLRCIDANNLPSNHTTALNAYFSALVNRPERANTALQTLLGEADKSSGLTSWTGDGLASGSADTAGYAVLTSKLLGRNLGEALPIVRWLMQQTYARYTFSYSEVYTIAIQALTQYSSVAFSKNTDLSLTVAVESASPDNLSFQINEQNKLLYQERLLDKSDSYSLQASLAPNGVGCAALQVKYYYSSRNSPLQRGIQVNASATSGPDCSTLQLDICTRYTEGFLRSSAIVEVTMLSGYSADDQSLKNLVSSGVIKRYVVNGNKVQLILQTLTIQPTCFSLTENRYLQVTNLQSSVVEVYDYYQYQYKATAGYGLEGNCTPAEIAPPTSLNEVDSVIYI
;
A
#
# COMPACT_ATOMS: atom_id res chain seq x y z
N PRO A 1 -11.10 16.51 38.17
CA PRO A 1 -10.16 17.51 38.72
C PRO A 1 -8.71 17.18 38.34
N GLY A 2 -8.11 18.01 37.50
CA GLY A 2 -6.65 18.06 37.26
C GLY A 2 -6.09 17.10 36.22
N TYR A 3 -6.29 17.40 34.93
CA TYR A 3 -5.33 17.03 33.88
C TYR A 3 -4.31 18.16 33.76
N PRO A 4 -3.01 17.83 33.81
CA PRO A 4 -2.13 18.34 32.77
C PRO A 4 -1.18 17.23 32.28
N ASN A 5 -1.04 17.10 30.96
CA ASN A 5 0.28 16.94 30.35
C ASN A 5 0.17 17.13 28.83
N ASN A 6 0.64 18.30 28.40
CA ASN A 6 1.11 18.56 27.06
C ASN A 6 2.33 17.68 26.81
N GLN A 7 2.23 16.71 25.89
CA GLN A 7 3.39 16.25 25.14
C GLN A 7 3.04 16.21 23.66
N VAL A 8 3.58 17.21 22.97
CA VAL A 8 3.66 17.32 21.52
C VAL A 8 4.51 16.15 21.03
N LEU A 9 3.89 15.10 20.49
CA LEU A 9 4.58 14.13 19.65
C LEU A 9 4.69 14.75 18.26
N GLY A 10 5.93 14.95 17.81
CA GLY A 10 6.25 15.53 16.50
C GLY A 10 5.54 14.76 15.39
N GLN A 11 4.70 15.48 14.64
CA GLN A 11 4.08 14.99 13.43
C GLN A 11 5.17 14.77 12.37
N VAL A 12 5.51 13.50 12.12
CA VAL A 12 6.16 13.13 10.87
C VAL A 12 5.04 12.95 9.85
N ASN A 13 4.81 13.98 9.03
CA ASN A 13 3.86 13.96 7.93
C ASN A 13 4.21 12.82 6.96
N ARG A 14 3.48 11.71 7.07
CA ARG A 14 3.34 10.71 6.01
C ARG A 14 1.87 10.33 5.94
N PHE A 15 1.16 10.95 5.02
CA PHE A 15 -0.23 10.62 4.71
C PHE A 15 -0.27 9.50 3.68
N PHE A 16 -1.12 8.50 3.95
CA PHE A 16 -1.59 7.48 3.01
C PHE A 16 -3.03 7.81 2.60
N PRO A 17 -3.45 7.57 1.35
CA PRO A 17 -4.81 7.86 0.91
C PRO A 17 -5.76 6.73 1.31
N THR A 18 -6.98 7.07 1.72
CA THR A 18 -8.10 6.12 1.80
C THR A 18 -9.38 6.68 1.21
N PHE A 19 -10.06 5.77 0.49
CA PHE A 19 -11.44 5.71 -0.03
C PHE A 19 -12.04 6.91 -0.76
N GLY A 20 -12.22 6.70 -2.06
CA GLY A 20 -12.91 7.60 -2.96
C GLY A 20 -14.42 7.69 -2.70
N VAL A 21 -14.90 8.93 -2.72
CA VAL A 21 -15.99 9.28 -3.62
C VAL A 21 -15.33 10.04 -4.76
N ALA A 22 -15.59 9.60 -5.99
CA ALA A 22 -15.03 10.21 -7.19
C ALA A 22 -15.54 11.66 -7.34
N ASN A 23 -14.84 12.62 -6.75
CA ASN A 23 -14.85 13.97 -7.27
C ASN A 23 -13.93 13.98 -8.49
N LYS A 24 -14.53 13.60 -9.62
CA LYS A 24 -13.98 13.83 -10.96
C LYS A 24 -13.73 15.33 -11.11
N VAL A 25 -12.50 15.78 -10.91
CA VAL A 25 -12.06 17.03 -11.54
C VAL A 25 -11.62 16.64 -12.95
N ALA A 26 -12.61 16.59 -13.86
CA ALA A 26 -12.31 16.54 -15.28
C ALA A 26 -11.63 17.86 -15.65
N PHE A 27 -10.34 17.83 -15.97
CA PHE A 27 -9.76 18.87 -16.82
C PHE A 27 -10.49 18.78 -18.16
N ARG A 28 -11.48 19.64 -18.38
CA ARG A 28 -12.06 19.80 -19.73
C ARG A 28 -10.93 20.31 -20.63
N PRO A 29 -10.62 19.64 -21.75
CA PRO A 29 -9.89 20.28 -22.82
C PRO A 29 -10.78 21.43 -23.32
N ASN A 30 -10.26 22.65 -23.31
CA ASN A 30 -10.96 23.75 -23.96
C ASN A 30 -11.05 23.43 -25.46
N ALA A 31 -12.23 23.57 -26.05
CA ALA A 31 -12.53 23.16 -27.43
C ALA A 31 -11.88 24.05 -28.51
N ASN A 32 -11.01 24.98 -28.12
CA ASN A 32 -10.27 25.85 -29.03
C ASN A 32 -8.78 25.66 -28.76
N GLY A 33 -8.10 24.99 -29.69
CA GLY A 33 -6.66 24.68 -29.65
C GLY A 33 -5.75 25.92 -29.71
N ALA A 34 -5.71 26.69 -28.63
CA ALA A 34 -4.72 27.72 -28.40
C ALA A 34 -4.05 27.46 -27.04
N ALA A 35 -2.75 27.18 -27.05
CA ALA A 35 -1.93 27.12 -25.86
C ALA A 35 -1.95 28.49 -25.16
N GLY A 36 -2.59 28.58 -24.00
CA GLY A 36 -2.64 29.77 -23.16
C GLY A 36 -2.55 29.36 -21.68
N PHE A 37 -1.39 29.59 -21.06
CA PHE A 37 -1.10 29.29 -19.65
C PHE A 37 -1.73 30.30 -18.66
N ALA A 38 -2.93 30.79 -18.95
CA ALA A 38 -3.56 31.91 -18.25
C ALA A 38 -5.06 31.70 -17.97
N ALA A 39 -5.46 30.49 -17.54
CA ALA A 39 -6.74 30.31 -16.88
C ALA A 39 -6.48 30.04 -15.40
N ALA A 40 -7.23 30.71 -14.51
CA ALA A 40 -7.23 30.37 -13.11
C ALA A 40 -7.66 28.91 -12.92
N SER A 41 -7.22 28.27 -11.83
CA SER A 41 -7.84 27.00 -11.45
C SER A 41 -9.35 27.24 -11.30
N PRO A 42 -10.24 26.40 -11.88
CA PRO A 42 -11.70 26.54 -11.73
C PRO A 42 -12.14 26.65 -10.25
N ILE A 43 -11.32 26.10 -9.35
CA ILE A 43 -11.50 26.11 -7.91
C ILE A 43 -11.31 27.53 -7.32
N ALA A 44 -10.35 28.29 -7.83
CA ALA A 44 -10.11 29.65 -7.38
C ALA A 44 -11.17 30.64 -7.89
N GLU A 45 -11.66 30.45 -9.12
CA GLU A 45 -12.77 31.26 -9.67
C GLU A 45 -14.06 31.06 -8.87
N SER A 46 -14.43 29.79 -8.62
CA SER A 46 -15.61 29.49 -7.80
C SER A 46 -15.50 30.02 -6.36
N ALA A 47 -14.32 29.92 -5.74
CA ALA A 47 -14.10 30.51 -4.42
C ALA A 47 -14.14 32.06 -4.44
N ALA A 48 -13.75 32.70 -5.53
CA ALA A 48 -13.83 34.14 -5.68
C ALA A 48 -15.29 34.61 -5.79
N ASP A 49 -16.13 33.91 -6.56
CA ASP A 49 -17.56 34.21 -6.70
C ASP A 49 -18.32 34.12 -5.36
N ASP A 50 -17.90 33.20 -4.49
CA ASP A 50 -18.46 33.03 -3.14
C ASP A 50 -17.95 34.08 -2.13
N PHE A 51 -16.89 34.82 -2.45
CA PHE A 51 -16.23 35.76 -1.54
C PHE A 51 -16.74 37.20 -1.70
N THR A 52 -17.28 37.78 -0.63
CA THR A 52 -17.87 39.13 -0.64
C THR A 52 -16.89 40.26 -0.29
N GLY A 53 -15.59 39.97 -0.17
CA GLY A 53 -14.55 40.96 0.19
C GLY A 53 -13.80 41.52 -1.02
N GLY A 54 -14.15 42.72 -1.49
CA GLY A 54 -13.52 43.30 -2.71
C GLY A 54 -12.17 44.01 -2.50
N ALA A 55 -11.83 44.41 -1.27
CA ALA A 55 -10.64 45.22 -1.02
C ALA A 55 -9.42 44.38 -0.62
N ILE A 56 -8.30 44.57 -1.33
CA ILE A 56 -6.98 44.14 -0.87
C ILE A 56 -6.67 44.87 0.43
N GLN A 57 -6.59 44.13 1.53
CA GLN A 57 -6.18 44.67 2.82
C GLN A 57 -4.65 44.60 2.94
N GLY A 58 -4.04 45.47 3.76
CA GLY A 58 -2.58 45.52 3.96
C GLY A 58 -2.09 44.32 4.77
N THR A 59 -2.20 43.13 4.21
CA THR A 59 -1.92 41.85 4.86
C THR A 59 -0.67 41.23 4.27
N ASN A 60 0.14 40.61 5.14
CA ASN A 60 1.29 39.79 4.77
C ASN A 60 1.00 38.36 5.24
N SER A 61 0.64 37.48 4.32
CA SER A 61 0.31 36.07 4.62
C SER A 61 1.50 35.16 4.31
N VAL A 62 1.67 34.13 5.14
CA VAL A 62 2.60 33.02 4.91
C VAL A 62 1.82 31.73 5.04
N ARG A 63 1.74 30.98 3.94
CA ARG A 63 0.91 29.80 3.76
C ARG A 63 1.77 28.55 3.68
N THR A 64 1.50 27.59 4.55
CA THR A 64 2.28 26.36 4.74
C THR A 64 1.41 25.11 4.93
N LEU A 65 0.13 25.27 5.28
CA LEU A 65 -0.78 24.18 5.60
C LEU A 65 -1.74 23.91 4.42
N PHE A 66 -1.41 22.91 3.60
CA PHE A 66 -2.20 22.51 2.43
C PHE A 66 -2.67 21.04 2.52
N PRO A 67 -3.57 20.70 3.46
CA PRO A 67 -4.11 19.36 3.58
C PRO A 67 -5.13 19.08 2.46
N GLU A 68 -5.27 17.81 2.07
CA GLU A 68 -6.34 17.39 1.14
C GLU A 68 -7.72 17.38 1.81
N THR A 69 -7.77 17.11 3.12
CA THR A 69 -9.01 17.05 3.92
C THR A 69 -8.86 17.85 5.22
N TRP A 70 -9.95 18.47 5.67
CA TRP A 70 -9.98 19.31 6.87
C TRP A 70 -11.22 18.98 7.72
N LEU A 71 -11.11 19.16 9.05
CA LEU A 71 -12.17 18.86 10.03
C LEU A 71 -12.65 17.39 10.06
N TRP A 72 -11.80 16.42 9.72
CA TRP A 72 -12.11 15.00 9.92
C TRP A 72 -11.98 14.60 11.40
N GLN A 73 -12.97 14.97 12.21
CA GLN A 73 -12.92 14.81 13.67
C GLN A 73 -14.27 14.48 14.30
N ILE A 74 -14.20 13.76 15.43
CA ILE A 74 -15.37 13.44 16.26
C ILE A 74 -15.39 14.39 17.47
N ARG A 75 -16.55 14.96 17.76
CA ARG A 75 -16.78 15.83 18.92
C ARG A 75 -18.09 15.45 19.62
N THR A 76 -18.10 15.54 20.94
CA THR A 76 -19.31 15.30 21.75
C THR A 76 -20.06 16.61 21.95
N VAL A 77 -21.32 16.65 21.56
CA VAL A 77 -22.20 17.80 21.79
C VAL A 77 -22.80 17.71 23.19
N SER A 78 -22.79 18.82 23.92
CA SER A 78 -23.33 18.87 25.29
C SER A 78 -24.86 18.66 25.31
N ALA A 79 -25.43 18.41 26.50
CA ALA A 79 -26.88 18.27 26.67
C ALA A 79 -27.69 19.51 26.24
N SER A 80 -27.04 20.67 26.03
CA SER A 80 -27.66 21.87 25.46
C SER A 80 -28.00 21.74 23.97
N GLY A 81 -27.52 20.70 23.29
CA GLY A 81 -27.71 20.49 21.86
C GLY A 81 -26.83 21.37 20.97
N SER A 82 -25.88 22.11 21.55
CA SER A 82 -24.94 22.96 20.83
C SER A 82 -23.49 22.72 21.27
N LEU A 83 -22.58 22.85 20.32
CA LEU A 83 -21.13 22.86 20.51
C LEU A 83 -20.57 23.96 19.60
N VAL A 84 -19.84 24.89 20.20
CA VAL A 84 -19.10 25.93 19.48
C VAL A 84 -17.62 25.73 19.80
N TYR A 85 -16.79 25.71 18.77
CA TYR A 85 -15.34 25.61 18.90
C TYR A 85 -14.69 26.38 17.75
N GLU A 86 -13.45 26.79 17.98
CA GLU A 86 -12.66 27.55 17.01
C GLU A 86 -11.61 26.63 16.38
N GLU A 87 -11.43 26.73 15.07
CA GLU A 87 -10.35 26.09 14.32
C GLU A 87 -9.83 27.06 13.28
N THR A 88 -8.55 26.91 12.93
CA THR A 88 -7.94 27.66 11.84
C THR A 88 -8.24 26.97 10.52
N ILE A 89 -8.79 27.72 9.56
CA ILE A 89 -8.99 27.23 8.19
C ILE A 89 -7.63 26.95 7.53
N PRO A 90 -7.50 25.90 6.71
CA PRO A 90 -6.25 25.64 6.00
C PRO A 90 -5.94 26.74 4.99
N ASP A 91 -4.66 26.83 4.61
CA ASP A 91 -4.16 27.90 3.75
C ASP A 91 -4.54 27.72 2.26
N THR A 92 -5.24 26.63 1.93
CA THR A 92 -5.74 26.34 0.58
C THR A 92 -6.85 27.33 0.21
N ILE A 93 -6.67 28.02 -0.92
CA ILE A 93 -7.69 28.93 -1.47
C ILE A 93 -8.72 28.09 -2.22
N THR A 94 -9.85 27.84 -1.55
CA THR A 94 -10.92 26.96 -2.03
C THR A 94 -12.19 27.18 -1.22
N THR A 95 -13.32 26.72 -1.76
CA THR A 95 -14.56 26.55 -1.00
C THR A 95 -14.55 25.16 -0.34
N TRP A 96 -14.33 25.11 0.97
CA TRP A 96 -14.44 23.88 1.76
C TRP A 96 -15.91 23.52 1.95
N GLN A 97 -16.31 22.35 1.47
CA GLN A 97 -17.65 21.81 1.69
C GLN A 97 -17.60 20.76 2.78
N GLY A 98 -18.32 21.01 3.87
CA GLY A 98 -18.38 20.15 5.04
C GLY A 98 -19.78 19.61 5.28
N THR A 99 -19.86 18.39 5.77
CA THR A 99 -21.08 17.83 6.37
C THR A 99 -20.75 17.32 7.76
N ALA A 100 -21.72 17.38 8.67
CA ALA A 100 -21.64 16.78 9.98
C ALA A 100 -22.58 15.58 10.06
N VAL A 101 -22.10 14.51 10.67
CA VAL A 101 -22.90 13.33 10.99
C VAL A 101 -23.00 13.23 12.50
N CYS A 102 -24.22 13.24 13.02
CA CYS A 102 -24.51 13.18 14.45
C CYS A 102 -25.16 11.84 14.82
N LEU A 103 -24.77 11.28 15.96
CA LEU A 103 -25.38 10.10 16.55
C LEU A 103 -25.95 10.46 17.91
N HIS A 104 -27.26 10.31 18.08
CA HIS A 104 -27.95 10.55 19.35
C HIS A 104 -28.57 9.25 19.89
N PRO A 105 -28.38 8.90 21.19
CA PRO A 105 -28.85 7.63 21.74
C PRO A 105 -30.35 7.34 21.59
N LYS A 106 -31.18 8.39 21.56
CA LYS A 106 -32.65 8.27 21.41
C LYS A 106 -33.17 8.60 20.01
N ASN A 107 -32.46 9.48 19.29
CA ASN A 107 -32.97 10.06 18.04
C ASN A 107 -32.27 9.45 16.81
N GLY A 108 -31.29 8.57 17.03
CA GLY A 108 -30.58 7.88 15.97
C GLY A 108 -29.57 8.76 15.25
N LEU A 109 -29.37 8.47 13.95
CA LEU A 109 -28.44 9.16 13.07
C LEU A 109 -29.09 10.42 12.48
N GLY A 110 -28.37 11.53 12.52
CA GLY A 110 -28.70 12.77 11.81
C GLY A 110 -27.57 13.16 10.88
N ILE A 111 -27.90 13.68 9.70
CA ILE A 111 -26.94 14.21 8.73
C ILE A 111 -27.27 15.68 8.53
N SER A 112 -26.28 16.56 8.66
CA SER A 112 -26.46 17.98 8.41
C SER A 112 -26.66 18.27 6.93
N GLN A 113 -27.22 19.43 6.63
CA GLN A 113 -27.03 20.01 5.30
C GLN A 113 -25.54 20.30 5.08
N VAL A 114 -25.13 20.36 3.81
CA VAL A 114 -23.78 20.77 3.43
C VAL A 114 -23.59 22.22 3.85
N ALA A 115 -22.51 22.50 4.57
CA ALA A 115 -22.07 23.84 4.91
C ALA A 115 -20.82 24.17 4.11
N ASN A 116 -20.75 25.38 3.58
CA ASN A 116 -19.62 25.85 2.81
C ASN A 116 -18.85 26.90 3.61
N VAL A 117 -17.53 26.77 3.64
CA VAL A 117 -16.62 27.77 4.20
C VAL A 117 -15.57 28.08 3.15
N THR A 118 -15.56 29.32 2.68
CA THR A 118 -14.64 29.75 1.64
C THR A 118 -13.40 30.37 2.26
N GLY A 119 -12.25 29.73 2.06
CA GLY A 119 -10.94 30.31 2.36
C GLY A 119 -10.46 31.07 1.14
N PHE A 120 -10.45 32.39 1.20
CA PHE A 120 -10.06 33.22 0.06
C PHE A 120 -9.31 34.47 0.50
N GLN A 121 -8.41 34.93 -0.37
CA GLN A 121 -7.75 36.22 -0.23
C GLN A 121 -7.67 36.87 -1.63
N PRO A 122 -7.92 38.18 -1.77
CA PRO A 122 -7.99 38.82 -3.10
C PRO A 122 -6.66 38.78 -3.88
N LEU A 123 -5.53 38.86 -3.18
CA LEU A 123 -4.20 38.78 -3.78
C LEU A 123 -3.49 37.52 -3.28
N PHE A 124 -3.05 36.64 -4.19
CA PHE A 124 -2.33 35.43 -3.79
C PHE A 124 -1.38 34.86 -4.84
N ALA A 125 -0.44 34.05 -4.37
CA ALA A 125 0.44 33.23 -5.16
C ALA A 125 -0.10 31.78 -5.28
N SER A 126 0.14 31.13 -6.41
CA SER A 126 -0.07 29.69 -6.56
C SER A 126 1.14 29.06 -7.23
N LEU A 127 1.51 27.87 -6.80
CA LEU A 127 2.57 27.07 -7.42
C LEU A 127 1.96 25.86 -8.13
N THR A 128 2.31 25.68 -9.40
CA THR A 128 2.08 24.43 -10.12
C THR A 128 3.38 23.63 -10.11
N LEU A 129 3.37 22.51 -9.39
CA LEU A 129 4.50 21.61 -9.18
C LEU A 129 4.24 20.26 -9.84
N PRO A 130 5.28 19.52 -10.26
CA PRO A 130 5.11 18.12 -10.63
C PRO A 130 4.79 17.29 -9.38
N ALA A 131 4.11 16.15 -9.57
CA ALA A 131 3.78 15.23 -8.47
C ALA A 131 5.02 14.71 -7.74
N TYR A 132 6.14 14.56 -8.46
CA TYR A 132 7.45 14.25 -7.93
C TYR A 132 8.51 14.71 -8.95
N MET A 133 9.77 14.75 -8.53
CA MET A 133 10.94 14.89 -9.41
C MET A 133 11.94 13.78 -9.13
N GLN A 134 12.75 13.40 -10.10
CA GLN A 134 13.96 12.64 -9.87
C GLN A 134 15.18 13.56 -9.77
N ARG A 135 16.20 13.13 -9.03
CA ARG A 135 17.44 13.90 -8.88
C ARG A 135 18.05 14.22 -10.25
N ASN A 136 18.54 15.45 -10.39
CA ASN A 136 19.08 16.07 -11.60
C ASN A 136 18.05 16.44 -12.68
N GLU A 137 16.76 16.12 -12.52
CA GLU A 137 15.73 16.66 -13.39
C GLU A 137 15.57 18.17 -13.18
N VAL A 138 15.17 18.86 -14.25
CA VAL A 138 14.83 20.28 -14.21
C VAL A 138 13.37 20.45 -14.61
N ALA A 139 12.52 20.79 -13.65
CA ALA A 139 11.10 21.01 -13.87
C ALA A 139 10.80 22.51 -14.04
N THR A 140 9.94 22.84 -15.00
CA THR A 140 9.42 24.19 -15.18
C THR A 140 8.25 24.39 -14.21
N ILE A 141 8.54 24.98 -13.06
CA ILE A 141 7.58 25.32 -12.02
C ILE A 141 6.91 26.63 -12.36
N ILE A 142 5.58 26.67 -12.28
CA ILE A 142 4.81 27.88 -12.64
C ILE A 142 4.33 28.56 -11.36
N LEU A 143 4.85 29.76 -11.10
CA LEU A 143 4.33 30.67 -10.08
C LEU A 143 3.27 31.54 -10.74
N THR A 144 2.04 31.52 -10.24
CA THR A 144 0.96 32.38 -10.74
C THR A 144 0.55 33.37 -9.66
N ALA A 145 0.56 34.66 -9.99
CA ALA A 145 0.02 35.71 -9.15
C ALA A 145 -1.40 36.04 -9.59
N PHE A 146 -2.33 36.12 -8.64
CA PHE A 146 -3.74 36.45 -8.88
C PHE A 146 -4.12 37.73 -8.15
N ASN A 147 -4.96 38.55 -8.79
CA ASN A 147 -5.61 39.72 -8.21
C ASN A 147 -7.12 39.68 -8.52
N TYR A 148 -7.91 39.33 -7.50
CA TYR A 148 -9.37 39.38 -7.47
C TYR A 148 -9.89 40.57 -6.64
N GLY A 149 -9.06 41.56 -6.34
CA GLY A 149 -9.52 42.79 -5.70
C GLY A 149 -10.28 43.73 -6.64
N ASP A 150 -10.69 44.90 -6.15
CA ASP A 150 -11.45 45.88 -6.95
C ASP A 150 -10.58 46.83 -7.79
N VAL A 151 -9.26 46.82 -7.58
CA VAL A 151 -8.31 47.77 -8.20
C VAL A 151 -7.10 47.06 -8.81
N CYS A 152 -6.46 47.72 -9.77
CA CYS A 152 -5.23 47.21 -10.34
C CYS A 152 -4.09 47.23 -9.32
N VAL A 153 -3.17 46.27 -9.42
CA VAL A 153 -1.95 46.21 -8.62
C VAL A 153 -0.76 45.94 -9.51
N VAL A 154 0.37 46.57 -9.20
CA VAL A 154 1.66 46.10 -9.69
C VAL A 154 2.21 45.15 -8.64
N VAL A 155 2.52 43.92 -9.03
CA VAL A 155 3.08 42.91 -8.13
C VAL A 155 4.50 42.57 -8.54
N ARG A 156 5.36 42.40 -7.56
CA ARG A 156 6.67 41.81 -7.66
C ARG A 156 6.59 40.35 -7.25
N VAL A 157 7.07 39.45 -8.10
CA VAL A 157 7.09 38.01 -7.82
C VAL A 157 8.50 37.49 -7.64
N SER A 158 8.70 36.58 -6.70
CA SER A 158 9.98 35.92 -6.49
C SER A 158 9.77 34.46 -6.08
N LEU A 159 10.58 33.57 -6.65
CA LEU A 159 10.72 32.18 -6.20
C LEU A 159 12.07 32.03 -5.51
N THR A 160 12.11 31.31 -4.40
CA THR A 160 13.34 31.05 -3.64
C THR A 160 13.36 29.59 -3.20
N SER A 161 14.50 28.94 -3.40
CA SER A 161 14.77 27.62 -2.82
C SER A 161 15.11 27.78 -1.35
N LEU A 162 14.35 27.13 -0.47
CA LEU A 162 14.67 27.09 0.96
C LEU A 162 15.67 25.97 1.26
N GLU A 163 15.50 24.83 0.59
CA GLU A 163 16.28 23.62 0.83
C GLU A 163 16.41 22.81 -0.45
N ASN A 164 17.63 22.32 -0.73
CA ASN A 164 17.88 21.16 -1.58
C ASN A 164 17.36 21.24 -3.03
N LEU A 165 17.17 22.47 -3.54
CA LEU A 165 16.78 22.76 -4.92
C LEU A 165 17.62 23.93 -5.46
N GLU A 166 17.82 23.96 -6.77
CA GLU A 166 18.52 25.04 -7.47
C GLU A 166 17.57 25.70 -8.47
N ILE A 167 17.42 27.02 -8.40
CA ILE A 167 16.69 27.78 -9.42
C ILE A 167 17.66 28.03 -10.58
N VAL A 168 17.49 27.29 -11.68
CA VAL A 168 18.36 27.31 -12.86
C VAL A 168 18.08 28.55 -13.71
N SER A 169 16.80 28.83 -13.93
CA SER A 169 16.36 29.91 -14.80
C SER A 169 15.00 30.44 -14.32
N GLY A 170 14.71 31.69 -14.65
CA GLY A 170 13.41 32.27 -14.37
C GLY A 170 13.47 33.80 -14.24
N PRO A 171 12.30 34.43 -14.13
CA PRO A 171 12.20 35.87 -13.93
C PRO A 171 12.83 36.27 -12.58
N ASN A 172 13.97 36.94 -12.61
CA ASN A 172 14.60 37.47 -11.40
C ASN A 172 13.80 38.68 -10.90
N SER A 173 12.91 38.48 -9.92
CA SER A 173 12.08 39.52 -9.32
C SER A 173 11.35 40.37 -10.38
N THR A 174 10.39 39.77 -11.09
CA THR A 174 9.66 40.46 -12.16
C THR A 174 8.39 41.13 -11.66
N ASP A 175 8.13 42.31 -12.21
CA ASP A 175 6.94 43.06 -11.91
C ASP A 175 5.85 42.82 -12.98
N ALA A 176 4.59 42.68 -12.57
CA ALA A 176 3.46 42.59 -13.48
C ALA A 176 2.28 43.44 -12.98
N LEU A 177 1.60 44.08 -13.93
CA LEU A 177 0.35 44.79 -13.68
C LEU A 177 -0.82 43.80 -13.77
N LEU A 178 -1.53 43.60 -12.67
CA LEU A 178 -2.72 42.77 -12.58
C LEU A 178 -3.96 43.65 -12.37
N CYS A 179 -4.88 43.62 -13.32
CA CYS A 179 -6.09 44.41 -13.33
C CYS A 179 -7.33 43.50 -13.36
N PRO A 180 -8.29 43.64 -12.43
CA PRO A 180 -9.46 42.76 -12.33
C PRO A 180 -10.29 42.67 -13.62
N ASN A 181 -10.45 43.80 -14.33
CA ASN A 181 -11.28 43.91 -15.53
C ASN A 181 -10.51 43.71 -16.86
N ALA A 182 -9.25 43.26 -16.80
CA ALA A 182 -8.44 43.03 -18.00
C ALA A 182 -7.64 41.74 -17.87
N THR A 183 -6.62 41.74 -17.03
CA THR A 183 -5.73 40.61 -16.80
C THR A 183 -5.56 40.44 -15.30
N ASN A 184 -6.40 39.59 -14.70
CA ASN A 184 -6.45 39.38 -13.25
C ASN A 184 -5.34 38.43 -12.74
N SER A 185 -4.55 37.83 -13.62
CA SER A 185 -3.48 36.90 -13.26
C SER A 185 -2.28 36.96 -14.20
N ALA A 186 -1.10 36.62 -13.67
CA ALA A 186 0.12 36.47 -14.46
C ALA A 186 0.91 35.25 -13.99
N SER A 187 1.39 34.47 -14.96
CA SER A 187 2.13 33.22 -14.75
C SER A 187 3.61 33.43 -15.08
N PHE A 188 4.48 32.92 -14.21
CA PHE A 188 5.91 33.10 -14.26
C PHE A 188 6.59 31.72 -14.18
N PRO A 189 7.16 31.23 -15.29
CA PRO A 189 7.85 29.95 -15.30
C PRO A 189 9.26 30.08 -14.68
N PHE A 190 9.62 29.14 -13.82
CA PHE A 190 10.94 28.99 -13.23
C PHE A 190 11.43 27.57 -13.47
N ASP A 191 12.63 27.43 -14.01
CA ASP A 191 13.28 26.13 -14.13
C ASP A 191 14.00 25.82 -12.83
N VAL A 192 13.58 24.73 -12.16
CA VAL A 192 14.12 24.32 -10.87
C VAL A 192 14.69 22.92 -11.00
N ARG A 193 15.94 22.75 -10.55
CA ARG A 193 16.66 21.48 -10.54
C ARG A 193 16.59 20.83 -9.17
N ALA A 194 16.30 19.53 -9.16
CA ALA A 194 16.39 18.70 -7.96
C ALA A 194 17.83 18.26 -7.72
N THR A 195 18.45 18.68 -6.62
CA THR A 195 19.89 18.46 -6.39
C THR A 195 20.19 17.33 -5.41
N THR A 196 19.34 17.11 -4.39
CA THR A 196 19.56 16.09 -3.35
C THR A 196 18.31 15.24 -3.13
N LEU A 197 18.46 14.10 -2.45
CA LEU A 197 17.37 13.16 -2.11
C LEU A 197 16.75 13.45 -0.74
N GLU A 198 16.89 14.67 -0.26
CA GLU A 198 16.43 15.11 1.06
C GLU A 198 15.16 15.96 0.93
N LEU A 199 14.63 16.43 2.05
CA LEU A 199 13.45 17.28 2.03
C LEU A 199 13.75 18.54 1.21
N SER A 200 12.97 18.76 0.15
CA SER A 200 13.13 19.89 -0.78
C SER A 200 11.95 20.83 -0.65
N ARG A 201 12.22 22.13 -0.43
CA ARG A 201 11.17 23.15 -0.20
C ARG A 201 11.38 24.39 -1.05
N LEU A 202 10.30 24.87 -1.66
CA LEU A 202 10.25 26.13 -2.40
C LEU A 202 9.38 27.15 -1.67
N GLN A 203 9.79 28.40 -1.74
CA GLN A 203 9.04 29.56 -1.32
C GLN A 203 8.71 30.44 -2.52
N ALA A 204 7.43 30.61 -2.80
CA ALA A 204 6.92 31.61 -3.74
C ALA A 204 6.42 32.82 -2.97
N ARG A 205 6.70 34.02 -3.46
CA ARG A 205 6.23 35.28 -2.87
C ARG A 205 5.72 36.21 -3.96
N VAL A 206 4.56 36.81 -3.70
CA VAL A 206 3.92 37.86 -4.50
C VAL A 206 3.74 39.06 -3.59
N GLN A 207 4.23 40.24 -3.99
CA GLN A 207 4.15 41.45 -3.17
C GLN A 207 3.73 42.66 -4.02
N THR A 208 2.77 43.44 -3.56
CA THR A 208 2.37 44.69 -4.24
C THR A 208 3.47 45.74 -4.20
N ARG A 209 3.51 46.61 -5.22
CA ARG A 209 4.37 47.79 -5.32
C ARG A 209 3.54 49.08 -5.43
N PRO A 210 3.00 49.61 -4.31
CA PRO A 210 2.27 50.88 -4.32
C PRO A 210 3.06 52.06 -4.93
N GLU A 211 4.38 52.04 -4.78
CA GLU A 211 5.29 53.07 -5.29
C GLU A 211 5.39 53.11 -6.81
N ALA A 212 4.94 52.06 -7.52
CA ALA A 212 4.95 51.99 -8.99
C ALA A 212 3.88 52.87 -9.65
N GLN A 213 3.07 53.63 -8.89
CA GLN A 213 2.04 54.51 -9.45
C GLN A 213 2.60 55.55 -10.44
N ALA A 214 3.85 55.99 -10.26
CA ALA A 214 4.52 56.89 -11.18
C ALA A 214 4.87 56.25 -12.54
N GLU A 215 5.03 54.92 -12.58
CA GLU A 215 5.31 54.14 -13.79
C GLU A 215 4.03 53.91 -14.62
N TYR A 216 2.86 53.99 -13.98
CA TYR A 216 1.54 53.75 -14.59
C TYR A 216 0.56 54.92 -14.33
N PRO A 217 0.77 56.11 -14.92
CA PRO A 217 -0.03 57.31 -14.62
C PRO A 217 -1.51 57.18 -15.05
N ASP A 218 -1.80 56.39 -16.08
CA ASP A 218 -3.16 56.22 -16.63
C ASP A 218 -3.95 55.10 -15.93
N VAL A 219 -3.34 54.39 -14.98
CA VAL A 219 -3.97 53.27 -14.25
C VAL A 219 -3.97 53.57 -12.76
N LYS A 220 -5.15 53.51 -12.13
CA LYS A 220 -5.28 53.66 -10.68
C LYS A 220 -4.79 52.38 -9.99
N LEU A 221 -3.63 52.44 -9.34
CA LEU A 221 -3.09 51.34 -8.55
C LEU A 221 -3.59 51.35 -7.11
N SER A 222 -3.62 50.18 -6.48
CA SER A 222 -3.76 50.09 -5.03
C SER A 222 -2.58 50.75 -4.33
N ASN A 223 -2.85 51.58 -3.33
CA ASN A 223 -1.84 52.17 -2.46
C ASN A 223 -1.48 51.28 -1.25
N VAL A 224 -2.03 50.07 -1.20
CA VAL A 224 -1.90 49.14 -0.08
C VAL A 224 -0.70 48.23 -0.30
N ASN A 225 0.18 48.17 0.70
CA ASN A 225 1.28 47.20 0.72
C ASN A 225 0.76 45.87 1.28
N SER A 226 0.69 44.85 0.42
CA SER A 226 0.24 43.51 0.73
C SER A 226 1.18 42.47 0.09
N SER A 227 1.32 41.31 0.73
CA SER A 227 2.07 40.20 0.16
C SER A 227 1.48 38.85 0.55
N ASP A 228 1.67 37.87 -0.32
CA ASP A 228 1.35 36.46 -0.06
C ASP A 228 2.60 35.61 -0.32
N THR A 229 2.91 34.74 0.63
CA THR A 229 4.03 33.79 0.56
C THR A 229 3.49 32.37 0.68
N VAL A 230 3.89 31.48 -0.23
CA VAL A 230 3.53 30.05 -0.23
C VAL A 230 4.79 29.23 -0.12
N ILE A 231 4.82 28.29 0.84
CA ILE A 231 5.90 27.31 0.96
C ILE A 231 5.34 25.92 0.67
N GLN A 232 5.92 25.23 -0.31
CA GLN A 232 5.54 23.86 -0.67
C GLN A 232 6.76 22.93 -0.73
N THR A 233 6.52 21.67 -0.41
CA THR A 233 7.52 20.59 -0.47
C THR A 233 7.41 19.86 -1.80
N ILE A 234 8.55 19.48 -2.37
CA ILE A 234 8.63 18.63 -3.57
C ILE A 234 9.20 17.27 -3.16
N ASP A 235 8.55 16.19 -3.60
CA ASP A 235 9.06 14.81 -3.45
C ASP A 235 10.17 14.56 -4.47
N VAL A 236 11.43 14.49 -4.02
CA VAL A 236 12.59 14.18 -4.85
C VAL A 236 13.01 12.72 -4.66
N ARG A 237 12.96 11.94 -5.74
CA ARG A 237 13.25 10.52 -5.77
C ARG A 237 14.60 10.21 -6.41
N PRO A 238 15.25 9.09 -6.04
CA PRO A 238 16.42 8.61 -6.77
C PRO A 238 16.07 8.20 -8.19
N GLU A 239 17.05 8.31 -9.08
CA GLU A 239 17.05 7.69 -10.39
C GLU A 239 17.17 6.15 -10.30
N GLY A 240 16.87 5.44 -11.39
CA GLY A 240 17.04 3.99 -11.49
C GLY A 240 15.90 3.16 -10.87
N PHE A 241 16.21 1.90 -10.55
CA PHE A 241 15.27 0.90 -10.06
C PHE A 241 15.29 0.84 -8.53
N SER A 242 14.18 1.22 -7.90
CA SER A 242 14.03 1.12 -6.45
C SER A 242 13.95 -0.33 -6.00
N ILE A 243 14.89 -0.75 -5.17
CA ILE A 243 14.94 -2.07 -4.55
C ILE A 243 14.69 -1.92 -3.05
N ARG A 244 13.97 -2.90 -2.50
CA ARG A 244 13.66 -2.98 -1.08
C ARG A 244 13.83 -4.40 -0.60
N THR A 245 14.57 -4.57 0.49
CA THR A 245 14.63 -5.83 1.25
C THR A 245 14.06 -5.62 2.65
N ILE A 246 13.40 -6.64 3.18
CA ILE A 246 12.86 -6.62 4.54
C ILE A 246 13.13 -7.97 5.17
N ASP A 247 13.86 -7.94 6.28
CA ASP A 247 14.12 -9.11 7.10
C ASP A 247 13.49 -8.90 8.47
N THR A 248 12.86 -9.95 9.02
CA THR A 248 12.20 -9.89 10.32
C THR A 248 12.73 -11.00 11.22
N TYR A 249 13.16 -10.65 12.42
CA TYR A 249 13.80 -11.55 13.38
C TYR A 249 13.04 -11.53 14.70
N LEU A 250 12.87 -12.71 15.31
CA LEU A 250 12.22 -12.86 16.61
C LEU A 250 13.26 -13.34 17.61
N LEU A 251 13.60 -12.45 18.53
CA LEU A 251 14.52 -12.71 19.63
C LEU A 251 13.71 -12.96 20.89
N CYS A 252 14.09 -13.95 21.67
CA CYS A 252 13.48 -14.33 22.93
C CYS A 252 14.53 -14.37 24.04
N ALA A 253 14.08 -14.07 25.26
CA ALA A 253 14.85 -14.18 26.48
C ALA A 253 14.00 -14.89 27.54
N SER A 254 14.61 -15.86 28.22
CA SER A 254 13.92 -16.68 29.23
C SER A 254 13.87 -16.04 30.62
N GLY A 255 14.67 -14.98 30.85
CA GLY A 255 14.90 -14.37 32.17
C GLY A 255 15.78 -15.19 33.11
N ASP A 256 16.24 -16.38 32.69
CA ASP A 256 17.21 -17.17 33.44
C ASP A 256 18.62 -16.64 33.17
N GLN A 257 19.32 -16.22 34.24
CA GLN A 257 20.69 -15.71 34.14
C GLN A 257 21.70 -16.74 33.59
N ASN A 258 21.37 -18.03 33.60
CA ASN A 258 22.21 -19.09 33.03
C ASN A 258 21.93 -19.36 31.56
N THR A 259 20.85 -18.80 31.01
CA THR A 259 20.48 -18.97 29.60
C THR A 259 20.72 -17.66 28.87
N ALA A 260 21.70 -17.65 27.97
CA ALA A 260 21.96 -16.45 27.17
C ALA A 260 20.72 -16.08 26.32
N PRO A 261 20.36 -14.79 26.25
CA PRO A 261 19.29 -14.33 25.36
C PRO A 261 19.68 -14.57 23.90
N ASP A 262 18.67 -14.64 23.03
CA ASP A 262 18.93 -14.72 21.60
C ASP A 262 19.75 -13.52 21.11
N THR A 263 20.61 -13.78 20.12
CA THR A 263 21.35 -12.77 19.38
C THR A 263 21.26 -13.06 17.90
N VAL A 264 21.17 -12.01 17.07
CA VAL A 264 21.20 -12.16 15.61
C VAL A 264 22.21 -11.19 15.00
N GLN A 265 22.95 -11.70 14.03
CA GLN A 265 23.82 -10.91 13.17
C GLN A 265 23.08 -10.68 11.84
N VAL A 266 22.99 -9.42 11.43
CA VAL A 266 22.31 -9.00 10.20
C VAL A 266 23.33 -8.32 9.30
N THR A 267 23.58 -8.93 8.15
CA THR A 267 24.41 -8.35 7.09
C THR A 267 23.50 -7.88 5.98
N LEU A 268 23.53 -6.58 5.68
CA LEU A 268 22.77 -6.04 4.56
C LEU A 268 23.42 -6.44 3.22
N PRO A 269 22.63 -6.68 2.17
CA PRO A 269 23.17 -7.01 0.87
C PRO A 269 23.94 -5.82 0.28
N THR A 270 25.10 -6.09 -0.32
CA THR A 270 25.88 -5.10 -1.07
C THR A 270 25.17 -4.80 -2.39
N PRO A 271 24.71 -3.55 -2.64
CA PRO A 271 24.04 -3.21 -3.88
C PRO A 271 25.00 -3.23 -5.08
N GLU A 272 24.56 -3.82 -6.18
CA GLU A 272 25.23 -3.67 -7.47
C GLU A 272 24.72 -2.40 -8.19
N ALA A 273 25.63 -1.66 -8.82
CA ALA A 273 25.34 -0.42 -9.54
C ALA A 273 24.51 0.59 -8.72
N LEU A 274 24.89 0.79 -7.45
CA LEU A 274 24.19 1.67 -6.51
C LEU A 274 24.02 3.08 -7.07
N VAL A 275 22.83 3.63 -6.85
CA VAL A 275 22.56 5.06 -6.99
C VAL A 275 22.97 5.75 -5.70
N GLU A 276 24.07 6.49 -5.73
CA GLU A 276 24.69 7.11 -4.56
C GLU A 276 23.70 7.95 -3.73
N GLY A 277 23.75 7.79 -2.42
CA GLY A 277 22.89 8.49 -1.45
C GLY A 277 21.43 8.03 -1.41
N SER A 278 21.03 7.02 -2.21
CA SER A 278 19.68 6.45 -2.20
C SER A 278 19.42 5.44 -1.06
N GLN A 279 20.49 5.00 -0.38
CA GLN A 279 20.40 4.02 0.70
C GLN A 279 19.64 4.56 1.91
N ARG A 280 18.80 3.71 2.47
CA ARG A 280 18.04 4.00 3.68
C ARG A 280 17.78 2.72 4.46
N VAL A 281 18.19 2.69 5.72
CA VAL A 281 17.89 1.59 6.64
C VAL A 281 16.91 2.05 7.70
N VAL A 282 15.84 1.30 7.86
CA VAL A 282 14.80 1.55 8.85
C VAL A 282 14.70 0.32 9.76
N LEU A 283 14.96 0.52 11.04
CA LEU A 283 14.81 -0.48 12.08
C LEU A 283 13.47 -0.30 12.78
N VAL A 284 12.84 -1.43 13.09
CA VAL A 284 11.53 -1.47 13.73
C VAL A 284 11.59 -2.47 14.87
N GLY A 285 11.34 -2.02 16.10
CA GLY A 285 11.25 -2.86 17.29
C GLY A 285 9.82 -2.95 17.82
N THR A 286 9.38 -4.15 18.19
CA THR A 286 8.09 -4.40 18.86
C THR A 286 8.15 -5.59 19.82
N GLY A 287 7.35 -5.58 20.88
CA GLY A 287 7.25 -6.69 21.85
C GLY A 287 6.23 -7.77 21.46
N ASP A 288 5.40 -7.48 20.47
CA ASP A 288 4.43 -8.41 19.91
C ASP A 288 4.62 -8.44 18.40
N ILE A 289 4.77 -9.64 17.85
CA ILE A 289 4.97 -9.86 16.41
C ILE A 289 3.78 -9.35 15.58
N LEU A 290 2.57 -9.32 16.15
CA LEU A 290 1.36 -8.88 15.46
C LEU A 290 1.25 -7.36 15.38
N ALA A 291 2.01 -6.60 16.17
CA ALA A 291 2.10 -5.15 16.03
C ALA A 291 2.55 -4.73 14.63
N LEU A 292 3.35 -5.57 13.96
CA LEU A 292 3.76 -5.37 12.56
C LEU A 292 2.57 -5.35 11.59
N SER A 293 1.48 -6.07 11.92
CA SER A 293 0.21 -6.07 11.17
C SER A 293 -0.75 -4.94 11.58
N LEU A 294 -0.49 -4.24 12.69
CA LEU A 294 -1.39 -3.23 13.28
C LEU A 294 -0.92 -1.79 13.03
N ASN A 295 0.33 -1.57 12.63
CA ASN A 295 0.89 -0.23 12.41
C ASN A 295 0.16 0.57 11.33
N ASP A 296 -0.22 -0.10 10.24
CA ASP A 296 -0.98 0.51 9.16
C ASP A 296 -2.30 -0.23 9.00
N LEU A 297 -3.38 0.41 9.47
CA LEU A 297 -4.74 -0.07 9.30
C LEU A 297 -5.38 0.40 7.97
N SER A 298 -4.65 1.06 7.07
CA SER A 298 -5.09 1.28 5.70
C SER A 298 -4.92 0.01 4.86
N VAL A 299 -5.78 -0.18 3.87
CA VAL A 299 -5.72 -1.34 2.97
C VAL A 299 -5.61 -0.80 1.55
N PRO A 300 -4.62 -1.23 0.75
CA PRO A 300 -4.48 -0.79 -0.62
C PRO A 300 -5.78 -1.01 -1.41
N THR A 301 -6.21 -0.03 -2.20
CA THR A 301 -7.46 -0.11 -2.98
C THR A 301 -7.52 -1.33 -3.89
N ILE A 302 -6.36 -1.77 -4.41
CA ILE A 302 -6.23 -2.97 -5.24
C ILE A 302 -6.65 -4.25 -4.51
N THR A 303 -6.54 -4.30 -3.19
CA THR A 303 -6.94 -5.47 -2.40
C THR A 303 -8.46 -5.68 -2.44
N TYR A 304 -9.26 -4.62 -2.60
CA TYR A 304 -10.72 -4.71 -2.80
C TYR A 304 -11.15 -4.87 -4.26
N SER A 305 -10.20 -5.08 -5.18
CA SER A 305 -10.50 -5.21 -6.60
C SER A 305 -10.99 -6.60 -7.01
N ASN A 306 -10.76 -7.61 -6.16
CA ASN A 306 -11.19 -8.99 -6.34
C ASN A 306 -11.70 -9.61 -5.01
N ALA A 307 -12.38 -10.75 -5.12
CA ALA A 307 -12.96 -11.44 -3.98
C ALA A 307 -11.91 -11.96 -3.00
N GLU A 308 -10.82 -12.54 -3.49
CA GLU A 308 -9.84 -13.22 -2.64
C GLU A 308 -9.07 -12.25 -1.73
N GLY A 309 -8.59 -11.12 -2.29
CA GLY A 309 -7.91 -10.09 -1.51
C GLY A 309 -8.86 -9.47 -0.47
N THR A 310 -10.12 -9.27 -0.84
CA THR A 310 -11.15 -8.76 0.08
C THR A 310 -11.39 -9.71 1.25
N LEU A 311 -11.50 -11.02 0.98
CA LEU A 311 -11.65 -12.06 2.01
C LEU A 311 -10.43 -12.14 2.92
N ALA A 312 -9.23 -11.96 2.38
CA ALA A 312 -8.01 -11.98 3.17
C ALA A 312 -7.95 -10.84 4.19
N VAL A 313 -8.36 -9.64 3.78
CA VAL A 313 -8.50 -8.49 4.69
C VAL A 313 -9.54 -8.77 5.76
N LEU A 314 -10.70 -9.33 5.38
CA LEU A 314 -11.77 -9.65 6.31
C LEU A 314 -11.29 -10.65 7.37
N ALA A 315 -10.78 -11.81 6.95
CA ALA A 315 -10.37 -12.87 7.87
C ALA A 315 -9.19 -12.46 8.76
N SER A 316 -8.13 -11.87 8.20
CA SER A 316 -6.97 -11.43 8.98
C SER A 316 -7.35 -10.36 10.02
N SER A 317 -8.23 -9.41 9.67
CA SER A 317 -8.69 -8.38 10.61
C SER A 317 -9.49 -8.99 11.77
N VAL A 318 -10.32 -10.01 11.51
CA VAL A 318 -11.05 -10.74 12.55
C VAL A 318 -10.10 -11.50 13.48
N TYR A 319 -9.10 -12.20 12.93
CA TYR A 319 -8.15 -12.96 13.75
C TYR A 319 -7.33 -12.04 14.67
N LEU A 320 -6.88 -10.91 14.15
CA LEU A 320 -6.20 -9.88 14.93
C LEU A 320 -7.12 -9.32 16.03
N LEU A 321 -8.38 -9.01 15.71
CA LEU A 321 -9.34 -8.47 16.67
C LEU A 321 -9.59 -9.47 17.81
N LYS A 322 -9.92 -10.73 17.49
CA LYS A 322 -10.13 -11.79 18.49
C LYS A 322 -8.90 -12.02 19.37
N TYR A 323 -7.70 -11.97 18.78
CA TYR A 323 -6.45 -12.09 19.53
C TYR A 323 -6.28 -10.97 20.55
N LEU A 324 -6.50 -9.72 20.14
CA LEU A 324 -6.37 -8.55 21.00
C LEU A 324 -7.42 -8.55 22.12
N GLU A 325 -8.65 -8.99 21.81
CA GLU A 325 -9.71 -9.18 22.81
C GLU A 325 -9.32 -10.28 23.83
N GLN A 326 -8.86 -11.44 23.34
CA GLN A 326 -8.45 -12.55 24.20
C GLN A 326 -7.29 -12.21 25.13
N THR A 327 -6.31 -11.44 24.62
CA THR A 327 -5.13 -11.04 25.40
C THR A 327 -5.37 -9.82 26.29
N GLY A 328 -6.49 -9.11 26.11
CA GLY A 328 -6.79 -7.88 26.83
C GLY A 328 -5.88 -6.71 26.44
N THR A 329 -5.34 -6.72 25.22
CA THR A 329 -4.41 -5.70 24.71
C THR A 329 -5.05 -4.76 23.68
N LEU A 330 -6.35 -4.92 23.44
CA LEU A 330 -7.13 -4.10 22.51
C LEU A 330 -7.24 -2.65 22.98
N THR A 331 -6.79 -1.71 22.14
CA THR A 331 -6.98 -0.26 22.34
C THR A 331 -8.16 0.25 21.53
N ASP A 332 -8.77 1.36 21.94
CA ASP A 332 -9.93 1.94 21.24
C ASP A 332 -9.62 2.28 19.77
N THR A 333 -8.44 2.85 19.50
CA THR A 333 -8.01 3.18 18.13
C THR A 333 -7.89 1.93 17.26
N VAL A 334 -7.23 0.88 17.76
CA VAL A 334 -7.05 -0.37 17.00
C VAL A 334 -8.40 -1.09 16.81
N ASN A 335 -9.25 -1.10 17.83
CA ASN A 335 -10.59 -1.67 17.77
C ASN A 335 -11.44 -0.99 16.69
N SER A 336 -11.51 0.34 16.70
CA SER A 336 -12.28 1.10 15.71
C SER A 336 -11.75 0.89 14.28
N GLY A 337 -10.43 0.86 14.10
CA GLY A 337 -9.79 0.58 12.81
C GLY A 337 -10.06 -0.83 12.30
N LEU A 338 -9.91 -1.87 13.13
CA LEU A 338 -10.17 -3.26 12.74
C LEU A 338 -11.65 -3.51 12.46
N ARG A 339 -12.56 -2.97 13.28
CA ARG A 339 -14.02 -3.07 13.02
C ARG A 339 -14.41 -2.37 11.72
N SER A 340 -13.82 -1.20 11.45
CA SER A 340 -14.02 -0.50 10.18
C SER A 340 -13.55 -1.33 8.99
N ARG A 341 -12.35 -1.94 9.07
CA ARG A 341 -11.84 -2.87 8.04
C ARG A 341 -12.77 -4.06 7.82
N ILE A 342 -13.25 -4.69 8.88
CA ILE A 342 -14.18 -5.84 8.82
C ILE A 342 -15.47 -5.44 8.10
N GLN A 343 -16.05 -4.29 8.44
CA GLN A 343 -17.27 -3.80 7.79
C GLN A 343 -17.06 -3.47 6.32
N GLN A 344 -15.98 -2.75 5.99
CA GLN A 344 -15.67 -2.38 4.60
C GLN A 344 -15.38 -3.60 3.74
N ALA A 345 -14.58 -4.55 4.25
CA ALA A 345 -14.28 -5.78 3.53
C ALA A 345 -15.53 -6.64 3.32
N SER A 346 -16.37 -6.79 4.34
CA SER A 346 -17.66 -7.49 4.21
C SER A 346 -18.57 -6.82 3.17
N GLN A 347 -18.64 -5.48 3.13
CA GLN A 347 -19.44 -4.76 2.15
C GLN A 347 -18.90 -4.90 0.73
N ALA A 348 -17.58 -4.75 0.54
CA ALA A 348 -16.93 -4.93 -0.74
C ALA A 348 -17.13 -6.35 -1.28
N GLN A 349 -17.14 -7.35 -0.37
CA GLN A 349 -17.28 -8.75 -0.74
C GLN A 349 -18.61 -9.07 -1.45
N TYR A 350 -19.69 -8.34 -1.15
CA TYR A 350 -20.97 -8.53 -1.84
C TYR A 350 -20.91 -8.28 -3.33
N SER A 351 -20.01 -7.41 -3.80
CA SER A 351 -19.86 -7.13 -5.23
C SER A 351 -19.42 -8.36 -6.02
N PHE A 352 -18.85 -9.37 -5.36
CA PHE A 352 -18.39 -10.62 -5.95
C PHE A 352 -19.36 -11.80 -5.78
N ARG A 353 -20.50 -11.56 -5.11
CA ARG A 353 -21.47 -12.59 -4.74
C ARG A 353 -22.57 -12.72 -5.78
N SER A 354 -22.98 -13.94 -6.03
CA SER A 354 -24.08 -14.32 -6.91
C SER A 354 -25.40 -14.51 -6.15
N SER A 355 -26.52 -14.58 -6.88
CA SER A 355 -27.83 -14.82 -6.29
C SER A 355 -27.97 -16.19 -5.61
N ASP A 356 -27.24 -17.20 -6.08
CA ASP A 356 -27.20 -18.55 -5.49
C ASP A 356 -26.26 -18.68 -4.27
N GLY A 357 -25.56 -17.60 -3.91
CA GLY A 357 -24.60 -17.58 -2.80
C GLY A 357 -23.17 -17.93 -3.17
N SER A 358 -22.88 -18.24 -4.43
CA SER A 358 -21.52 -18.47 -4.91
C SER A 358 -20.75 -17.17 -5.14
N TYR A 359 -19.42 -17.26 -5.03
CA TYR A 359 -18.49 -16.16 -5.32
C TYR A 359 -17.67 -16.44 -6.58
N ALA A 360 -17.37 -15.37 -7.30
CA ALA A 360 -16.40 -15.37 -8.39
C ALA A 360 -15.25 -14.42 -8.05
N SER A 361 -14.08 -14.62 -8.66
CA SER A 361 -12.91 -13.76 -8.40
C SER A 361 -13.22 -12.27 -8.68
N PHE A 362 -14.09 -12.00 -9.66
CA PHE A 362 -14.53 -10.67 -10.05
C PHE A 362 -16.06 -10.64 -10.21
N GLY A 363 -16.68 -9.49 -9.94
CA GLY A 363 -18.13 -9.38 -9.66
C GLY A 363 -19.12 -9.49 -10.81
N SER A 364 -18.68 -9.71 -12.06
CA SER A 364 -19.61 -9.85 -13.18
C SER A 364 -20.17 -11.27 -13.30
N ASN A 365 -21.36 -11.42 -13.91
CA ASN A 365 -21.96 -12.72 -14.22
C ASN A 365 -21.17 -13.54 -15.25
N GLU A 366 -20.16 -12.95 -15.88
CA GLU A 366 -19.33 -13.60 -16.89
C GLU A 366 -18.20 -14.43 -16.28
N TYR A 367 -17.92 -14.27 -14.98
CA TYR A 367 -16.83 -14.99 -14.32
C TYR A 367 -17.27 -16.34 -13.76
N PRO A 368 -16.43 -17.38 -13.87
CA PRO A 368 -16.74 -18.68 -13.32
C PRO A 368 -16.88 -18.60 -11.80
N ARG A 369 -17.89 -19.32 -11.27
CA ARG A 369 -18.12 -19.43 -9.83
C ARG A 369 -17.12 -20.44 -9.26
N SER A 370 -16.53 -20.11 -8.12
CA SER A 370 -15.47 -20.89 -7.48
C SER A 370 -15.96 -21.51 -6.18
N VAL A 371 -15.87 -22.83 -6.08
CA VAL A 371 -16.18 -23.58 -4.86
C VAL A 371 -15.19 -23.22 -3.77
N PHE A 372 -13.91 -23.15 -4.13
CA PHE A 372 -12.85 -22.72 -3.22
C PHE A 372 -13.11 -21.31 -2.65
N LEU A 373 -13.33 -20.30 -3.51
CA LEU A 373 -13.56 -18.92 -3.04
C LEU A 373 -14.85 -18.81 -2.22
N THR A 374 -15.87 -19.58 -2.58
CA THR A 374 -17.13 -19.61 -1.82
C THR A 374 -16.92 -20.22 -0.43
N ALA A 375 -16.13 -21.30 -0.32
CA ALA A 375 -15.76 -21.87 0.98
C ALA A 375 -14.90 -20.91 1.82
N PHE A 376 -13.98 -20.17 1.19
CA PHE A 376 -13.19 -19.15 1.88
C PHE A 376 -14.08 -18.00 2.38
N ALA A 377 -15.09 -17.60 1.59
CA ALA A 377 -16.09 -16.63 2.03
C ALA A 377 -16.89 -17.14 3.24
N VAL A 378 -17.30 -18.41 3.24
CA VAL A 378 -17.96 -19.05 4.39
C VAL A 378 -17.07 -18.95 5.63
N LYS A 379 -15.78 -19.31 5.52
CA LYS A 379 -14.80 -19.20 6.62
C LYS A 379 -14.67 -17.78 7.15
N ALA A 380 -14.38 -16.81 6.27
CA ALA A 380 -14.16 -15.42 6.68
C ALA A 380 -15.42 -14.77 7.28
N LEU A 381 -16.59 -14.95 6.65
CA LEU A 381 -17.86 -14.40 7.14
C LEU A 381 -18.31 -15.06 8.44
N SER A 382 -18.12 -16.37 8.59
CA SER A 382 -18.43 -17.08 9.84
C SER A 382 -17.54 -16.61 10.98
N ALA A 383 -16.24 -16.43 10.72
CA ALA A 383 -15.32 -15.85 11.70
C ALA A 383 -15.75 -14.43 12.11
N ALA A 384 -16.22 -13.63 11.16
CA ALA A 384 -16.66 -12.25 11.35
C ALA A 384 -18.07 -12.12 11.95
N LYS A 385 -18.86 -13.19 12.02
CA LYS A 385 -20.31 -13.17 12.28
C LYS A 385 -20.74 -12.32 13.49
N GLU A 386 -19.95 -12.29 14.56
CA GLU A 386 -20.24 -11.50 15.77
C GLU A 386 -20.06 -9.99 15.60
N TYR A 387 -19.29 -9.57 14.59
CA TYR A 387 -19.08 -8.17 14.21
C TYR A 387 -19.98 -7.73 13.06
N LEU A 388 -20.67 -8.68 12.43
CA LEU A 388 -21.60 -8.45 11.33
C LEU A 388 -23.04 -8.39 11.87
N GLY A 389 -23.91 -7.65 11.19
CA GLY A 389 -25.32 -7.53 11.56
C GLY A 389 -26.12 -8.83 11.34
N ALA A 390 -27.41 -8.82 11.69
CA ALA A 390 -28.28 -10.00 11.69
C ALA A 390 -28.38 -10.75 10.35
N ASN A 391 -28.14 -10.09 9.22
CA ASN A 391 -28.26 -10.68 7.88
C ASN A 391 -27.14 -11.67 7.53
N ALA A 392 -25.98 -11.60 8.20
CA ALA A 392 -24.82 -12.43 7.86
C ALA A 392 -25.12 -13.93 7.92
N ALA A 393 -26.00 -14.37 8.84
CA ALA A 393 -26.32 -15.79 9.00
C ALA A 393 -27.01 -16.40 7.77
N ALA A 394 -27.98 -15.70 7.18
CA ALA A 394 -28.70 -16.19 6.00
C ALA A 394 -27.80 -16.23 4.76
N GLU A 395 -26.86 -15.29 4.67
CA GLU A 395 -25.92 -15.21 3.56
C GLU A 395 -24.89 -16.33 3.59
N ILE A 396 -24.37 -16.63 4.78
CA ILE A 396 -23.47 -17.76 5.03
C ILE A 396 -24.18 -19.07 4.68
N ASP A 397 -25.43 -19.26 5.12
CA ASP A 397 -26.20 -20.48 4.85
C ASP A 397 -26.37 -20.75 3.35
N ALA A 398 -26.69 -19.72 2.57
CA ALA A 398 -26.78 -19.83 1.11
C ALA A 398 -25.44 -20.25 0.47
N SER A 399 -24.31 -19.68 0.93
CA SER A 399 -22.98 -20.06 0.44
C SER A 399 -22.57 -21.47 0.87
N VAL A 400 -22.91 -21.90 2.09
CA VAL A 400 -22.71 -23.28 2.58
C VAL A 400 -23.49 -24.26 1.71
N ARG A 401 -24.76 -23.95 1.40
CA ARG A 401 -25.59 -24.77 0.52
C ARG A 401 -24.96 -24.91 -0.86
N TYR A 402 -24.43 -23.83 -1.44
CA TYR A 402 -23.74 -23.90 -2.72
C TYR A 402 -22.51 -24.82 -2.67
N VAL A 403 -21.63 -24.66 -1.66
CA VAL A 403 -20.41 -25.47 -1.52
C VAL A 403 -20.74 -26.95 -1.33
N THR A 404 -21.71 -27.26 -0.47
CA THR A 404 -22.11 -28.65 -0.18
C THR A 404 -22.78 -29.36 -1.36
N GLN A 405 -23.39 -28.63 -2.30
CA GLN A 405 -23.89 -29.21 -3.55
C GLN A 405 -22.78 -29.74 -4.47
N GLN A 406 -21.54 -29.28 -4.29
CA GLN A 406 -20.37 -29.69 -5.07
C GLN A 406 -19.60 -30.85 -4.43
N TRP A 407 -20.08 -31.34 -3.29
CA TRP A 407 -19.53 -32.51 -2.62
C TRP A 407 -20.08 -33.79 -3.25
N ASN A 408 -19.18 -34.68 -3.68
CA ASN A 408 -19.57 -35.97 -4.24
C ASN A 408 -19.64 -37.03 -3.12
N PRO A 409 -20.82 -37.59 -2.79
CA PRO A 409 -20.95 -38.58 -1.71
C PRO A 409 -20.31 -39.94 -2.02
N LEU A 410 -20.03 -40.26 -3.29
CA LEU A 410 -19.41 -41.53 -3.69
C LEU A 410 -17.89 -41.50 -3.52
N THR A 411 -17.25 -40.41 -3.95
CA THR A 411 -15.79 -40.25 -3.80
C THR A 411 -15.41 -39.58 -2.48
N GLY A 412 -16.31 -38.76 -1.94
CA GLY A 412 -16.09 -37.92 -0.76
C GLY A 412 -15.35 -36.61 -1.06
N CYS A 413 -14.99 -36.36 -2.32
CA CYS A 413 -14.25 -35.17 -2.75
C CYS A 413 -15.18 -34.02 -3.12
N PHE A 414 -14.70 -32.79 -2.95
CA PHE A 414 -15.27 -31.60 -3.57
C PHE A 414 -14.71 -31.44 -4.99
N VAL A 415 -15.52 -30.90 -5.90
CA VAL A 415 -15.13 -30.66 -7.29
C VAL A 415 -15.23 -29.17 -7.58
N GLU A 416 -14.17 -28.60 -8.14
CA GLU A 416 -14.21 -27.24 -8.66
C GLU A 416 -14.95 -27.22 -10.00
N ASN A 417 -15.85 -26.25 -10.19
CA ASN A 417 -16.62 -26.16 -11.43
C ASN A 417 -15.72 -25.79 -12.62
N GLU A 418 -14.72 -24.94 -12.37
CA GLU A 418 -13.78 -24.44 -13.36
C GLU A 418 -12.38 -24.44 -12.74
N PRO A 419 -11.45 -25.33 -13.17
CA PRO A 419 -10.13 -25.47 -12.56
C PRO A 419 -9.26 -24.20 -12.57
N THR A 420 -9.62 -23.20 -13.39
CA THR A 420 -8.93 -21.89 -13.45
C THR A 420 -9.46 -20.87 -12.43
N ALA A 421 -10.54 -21.20 -11.72
CA ALA A 421 -11.18 -20.33 -10.73
C ALA A 421 -10.70 -20.60 -9.28
N SER A 422 -9.68 -21.45 -9.12
CA SER A 422 -9.10 -21.87 -7.85
C SER A 422 -7.58 -21.85 -7.95
N PRO A 423 -6.84 -21.61 -6.84
CA PRO A 423 -5.39 -21.83 -6.82
C PRO A 423 -5.03 -23.31 -7.06
N TYR A 424 -5.98 -24.22 -6.86
CA TYR A 424 -5.82 -25.65 -7.01
C TYR A 424 -6.07 -26.05 -8.46
N GLY A 425 -5.01 -26.50 -9.14
CA GLY A 425 -5.09 -27.03 -10.49
C GLY A 425 -5.82 -28.38 -10.58
N PRO A 426 -6.09 -28.88 -11.81
CA PRO A 426 -6.88 -30.09 -12.04
C PRO A 426 -6.31 -31.38 -11.39
N ASN A 427 -5.03 -31.40 -11.02
CA ASN A 427 -4.36 -32.54 -10.37
C ASN A 427 -4.28 -32.40 -8.83
N THR A 428 -4.92 -31.41 -8.23
CA THR A 428 -4.86 -31.10 -6.79
C THR A 428 -6.19 -31.32 -6.06
N THR A 429 -7.03 -32.22 -6.57
CA THR A 429 -8.34 -32.56 -6.00
C THR A 429 -8.34 -32.85 -4.50
N PRO A 430 -7.35 -33.57 -3.93
CA PRO A 430 -7.32 -33.81 -2.49
C PRO A 430 -6.99 -32.56 -1.67
N ASP A 431 -6.11 -31.69 -2.17
CA ASP A 431 -5.78 -30.41 -1.52
C ASP A 431 -7.01 -29.51 -1.49
N LEU A 432 -7.67 -29.33 -2.65
CA LEU A 432 -8.91 -28.58 -2.74
C LEU A 432 -9.97 -29.14 -1.77
N SER A 433 -10.20 -30.45 -1.80
CA SER A 433 -11.23 -31.09 -0.97
C SER A 433 -10.93 -30.92 0.51
N THR A 434 -9.67 -31.03 0.91
CA THR A 434 -9.26 -30.89 2.30
C THR A 434 -9.31 -29.42 2.74
N ALA A 435 -8.87 -28.48 1.92
CA ALA A 435 -8.96 -27.05 2.20
C ALA A 435 -10.42 -26.60 2.37
N VAL A 436 -11.32 -27.01 1.46
CA VAL A 436 -12.77 -26.77 1.58
C VAL A 436 -13.32 -27.42 2.86
N GLY A 437 -12.89 -28.65 3.17
CA GLY A 437 -13.23 -29.35 4.40
C GLY A 437 -12.81 -28.57 5.66
N VAL A 438 -11.58 -28.07 5.71
CA VAL A 438 -11.05 -27.22 6.79
C VAL A 438 -11.90 -25.97 6.97
N MET A 439 -12.19 -25.26 5.88
CA MET A 439 -13.00 -24.03 5.91
C MET A 439 -14.41 -24.27 6.45
N LEU A 440 -15.06 -25.36 6.04
CA LEU A 440 -16.37 -25.76 6.56
C LEU A 440 -16.29 -26.18 8.04
N ALA A 441 -15.27 -26.94 8.41
CA ALA A 441 -15.07 -27.42 9.77
C ALA A 441 -14.84 -26.28 10.76
N GLU A 442 -13.95 -25.32 10.44
CA GLU A 442 -13.71 -24.13 11.25
C GLU A 442 -14.94 -23.23 11.38
N SER A 443 -15.79 -23.22 10.35
CA SER A 443 -17.04 -22.45 10.33
C SER A 443 -18.19 -23.14 11.09
N GLY A 444 -18.00 -24.39 11.53
CA GLY A 444 -19.03 -25.19 12.18
C GLY A 444 -20.09 -25.76 11.22
N PHE A 445 -19.83 -25.77 9.91
CA PHE A 445 -20.73 -26.31 8.87
C PHE A 445 -20.25 -27.66 8.33
N PHE A 446 -19.98 -28.60 9.23
CA PHE A 446 -19.58 -29.95 8.88
C PHE A 446 -20.46 -30.98 9.61
N ASN A 447 -20.62 -32.16 9.01
CA ASN A 447 -21.26 -33.31 9.63
C ASN A 447 -20.37 -34.55 9.45
N ASP A 448 -20.67 -35.63 10.17
CA ASP A 448 -19.86 -36.87 10.12
C ASP A 448 -19.76 -37.44 8.70
N SER A 449 -20.81 -37.31 7.89
CA SER A 449 -20.79 -37.81 6.51
C SER A 449 -19.81 -37.05 5.61
N ILE A 450 -19.77 -35.72 5.71
CA ILE A 450 -18.82 -34.88 4.96
C ILE A 450 -17.41 -35.11 5.49
N ALA A 451 -17.25 -35.17 6.82
CA ALA A 451 -15.95 -35.40 7.46
C ALA A 451 -15.31 -36.72 7.00
N GLU A 452 -16.03 -37.83 7.13
CA GLU A 452 -15.55 -39.15 6.67
C GLU A 452 -15.41 -39.19 5.15
N GLY A 453 -16.24 -38.46 4.40
CA GLY A 453 -16.10 -38.29 2.96
C GLY A 453 -14.77 -37.64 2.57
N VAL A 454 -14.42 -36.51 3.19
CA VAL A 454 -13.17 -35.80 2.92
C VAL A 454 -11.97 -36.65 3.32
N LEU A 455 -12.01 -37.33 4.48
CA LEU A 455 -10.96 -38.27 4.89
C LEU A 455 -10.79 -39.44 3.90
N ARG A 456 -11.89 -39.96 3.35
CA ARG A 456 -11.84 -40.96 2.29
C ARG A 456 -11.27 -40.41 0.98
N CYS A 457 -11.59 -39.17 0.61
CA CYS A 457 -11.01 -38.50 -0.54
C CYS A 457 -9.49 -38.38 -0.41
N ILE A 458 -9.02 -37.99 0.78
CA ILE A 458 -7.62 -37.95 1.17
C ILE A 458 -6.98 -39.34 1.00
N ASP A 459 -7.53 -40.39 1.59
CA ASP A 459 -6.98 -41.75 1.55
C ASP A 459 -6.93 -42.34 0.13
N ALA A 460 -7.96 -42.10 -0.69
CA ALA A 460 -8.07 -42.68 -2.03
C ALA A 460 -7.03 -42.14 -3.02
N ASN A 461 -6.44 -40.98 -2.75
CA ASN A 461 -5.51 -40.30 -3.66
C ASN A 461 -4.03 -40.44 -3.23
N ASN A 462 -3.73 -41.27 -2.21
CA ASN A 462 -2.37 -41.68 -1.82
C ASN A 462 -1.37 -40.53 -1.58
N LEU A 463 -1.90 -39.42 -1.10
CA LEU A 463 -1.36 -38.05 -1.00
C LEU A 463 0.17 -37.89 -0.93
N PRO A 464 0.80 -37.20 -1.92
CA PRO A 464 2.26 -37.18 -2.08
C PRO A 464 2.97 -35.88 -1.65
N SER A 465 2.33 -34.92 -0.97
CA SER A 465 2.95 -33.59 -0.70
C SER A 465 2.88 -33.13 0.76
N ASN A 466 3.87 -32.31 1.16
CA ASN A 466 3.93 -31.65 2.47
C ASN A 466 2.65 -30.84 2.77
N HIS A 467 2.11 -30.15 1.77
CA HIS A 467 0.92 -29.31 1.92
C HIS A 467 -0.34 -30.14 2.24
N THR A 468 -0.56 -31.22 1.49
CA THR A 468 -1.69 -32.12 1.77
C THR A 468 -1.55 -32.79 3.13
N THR A 469 -0.34 -33.18 3.54
CA THR A 469 -0.09 -33.77 4.86
C THR A 469 -0.42 -32.79 5.98
N ALA A 470 -0.09 -31.51 5.84
CA ALA A 470 -0.44 -30.48 6.82
C ALA A 470 -1.95 -30.23 6.90
N LEU A 471 -2.63 -30.14 5.75
CA LEU A 471 -4.08 -30.03 5.67
C LEU A 471 -4.77 -31.25 6.32
N ASN A 472 -4.32 -32.47 6.04
CA ASN A 472 -4.84 -33.70 6.65
C ASN A 472 -4.65 -33.70 8.18
N ALA A 473 -3.49 -33.26 8.67
CA ALA A 473 -3.22 -33.15 10.10
C ALA A 473 -4.20 -32.18 10.77
N TYR A 474 -4.37 -30.99 10.20
CA TYR A 474 -5.23 -29.96 10.75
C TYR A 474 -6.71 -30.33 10.67
N PHE A 475 -7.17 -30.77 9.50
CA PHE A 475 -8.55 -31.22 9.30
C PHE A 475 -8.91 -32.36 10.25
N SER A 476 -8.05 -33.37 10.38
CA SER A 476 -8.25 -34.50 11.31
C SER A 476 -8.36 -34.03 12.76
N ALA A 477 -7.60 -33.01 13.16
CA ALA A 477 -7.71 -32.43 14.50
C ALA A 477 -9.07 -31.73 14.70
N LEU A 478 -9.53 -30.96 13.70
CA LEU A 478 -10.83 -30.27 13.72
C LEU A 478 -12.02 -31.24 13.81
N VAL A 479 -11.98 -32.37 13.09
CA VAL A 479 -13.06 -33.37 13.07
C VAL A 479 -12.90 -34.45 14.16
N ASN A 480 -12.12 -34.16 15.20
CA ASN A 480 -11.93 -35.04 16.37
C ASN A 480 -11.42 -36.45 16.00
N ARG A 481 -10.34 -36.51 15.21
CA ARG A 481 -9.55 -37.70 14.88
C ARG A 481 -8.08 -37.50 15.32
N PRO A 482 -7.82 -37.37 16.63
CA PRO A 482 -6.52 -36.93 17.15
C PRO A 482 -5.36 -37.88 16.81
N GLU A 483 -5.58 -39.19 16.75
CA GLU A 483 -4.54 -40.15 16.38
C GLU A 483 -4.06 -39.97 14.93
N ARG A 484 -5.01 -39.77 14.01
CA ARG A 484 -4.72 -39.49 12.60
C ARG A 484 -4.00 -38.14 12.45
N ALA A 485 -4.50 -37.12 13.15
CA ALA A 485 -3.89 -35.79 13.17
C ALA A 485 -2.44 -35.84 13.68
N ASN A 486 -2.21 -36.57 14.77
CA ASN A 486 -0.89 -36.72 15.39
C ASN A 486 0.10 -37.45 14.47
N THR A 487 -0.35 -38.52 13.81
CA THR A 487 0.46 -39.26 12.82
C THR A 487 0.84 -38.36 11.64
N ALA A 488 -0.14 -37.66 11.05
CA ALA A 488 0.12 -36.76 9.92
C ALA A 488 1.06 -35.61 10.30
N LEU A 489 0.88 -35.00 11.48
CA LEU A 489 1.78 -33.96 11.98
C LEU A 489 3.20 -34.48 12.22
N GLN A 490 3.36 -35.71 12.72
CA GLN A 490 4.69 -36.32 12.90
C GLN A 490 5.39 -36.59 11.58
N THR A 491 4.67 -37.11 10.57
CA THR A 491 5.19 -37.26 9.20
C THR A 491 5.68 -35.91 8.67
N LEU A 492 4.84 -34.88 8.75
CA LEU A 492 5.16 -33.54 8.28
C LEU A 492 6.42 -32.98 8.96
N LEU A 493 6.54 -33.11 10.28
CA LEU A 493 7.71 -32.63 11.04
C LEU A 493 8.98 -33.44 10.76
N GLY A 494 8.84 -34.67 10.29
CA GLY A 494 9.94 -35.54 9.84
C GLY A 494 10.49 -35.13 8.47
N GLU A 495 9.66 -34.57 7.61
CA GLU A 495 10.01 -34.13 6.24
C GLU A 495 10.50 -32.68 6.17
N ALA A 496 10.45 -31.94 7.28
CA ALA A 496 10.82 -30.53 7.34
C ALA A 496 12.35 -30.31 7.17
N ASP A 497 12.72 -29.28 6.41
CA ASP A 497 14.09 -28.77 6.35
C ASP A 497 14.43 -27.98 7.62
N LYS A 498 15.55 -28.36 8.24
CA LYS A 498 16.09 -27.82 9.49
C LYS A 498 17.53 -27.32 9.37
N SER A 499 18.06 -27.23 8.15
CA SER A 499 19.47 -26.90 7.89
C SER A 499 19.90 -25.52 8.39
N SER A 500 18.98 -24.55 8.44
CA SER A 500 19.23 -23.16 8.87
C SER A 500 18.96 -22.91 10.36
N GLY A 501 18.58 -23.94 11.13
CA GLY A 501 18.09 -23.79 12.51
C GLY A 501 16.63 -23.30 12.61
N LEU A 502 16.00 -23.01 11.47
CA LEU A 502 14.56 -22.80 11.33
C LEU A 502 13.87 -24.12 10.93
N THR A 503 12.55 -24.18 10.94
CA THR A 503 11.80 -25.34 10.43
C THR A 503 10.88 -24.90 9.30
N SER A 504 11.09 -25.46 8.12
CA SER A 504 10.38 -25.08 6.89
C SER A 504 10.13 -26.28 5.98
N TRP A 505 9.27 -26.11 4.97
CA TRP A 505 8.96 -27.14 3.98
C TRP A 505 9.08 -26.54 2.60
N THR A 506 9.68 -27.23 1.62
CA THR A 506 9.66 -26.82 0.21
C THR A 506 8.38 -27.31 -0.47
N GLY A 507 7.77 -26.49 -1.33
CA GLY A 507 6.59 -26.84 -2.11
C GLY A 507 6.95 -27.36 -3.52
N ASP A 508 6.21 -28.37 -4.00
CA ASP A 508 6.29 -28.87 -5.37
C ASP A 508 5.41 -28.00 -6.29
N GLY A 509 6.01 -27.10 -7.08
CA GLY A 509 5.31 -26.37 -8.16
C GLY A 509 4.58 -25.08 -7.76
N LEU A 510 4.45 -24.78 -6.46
CA LEU A 510 4.20 -23.44 -5.93
C LEU A 510 5.49 -23.02 -5.22
N ALA A 511 6.38 -22.34 -5.93
CA ALA A 511 7.78 -22.16 -5.51
C ALA A 511 7.95 -21.06 -4.45
N SER A 512 7.43 -21.31 -3.26
CA SER A 512 7.93 -20.86 -1.97
C SER A 512 7.42 -21.88 -0.97
N GLY A 513 8.29 -22.35 -0.08
CA GLY A 513 7.85 -23.23 1.00
C GLY A 513 6.56 -22.72 1.64
N SER A 514 5.56 -23.58 1.71
CA SER A 514 4.16 -23.25 1.98
C SER A 514 3.97 -22.65 3.39
N ALA A 515 3.90 -21.32 3.49
CA ALA A 515 3.67 -20.62 4.76
C ALA A 515 2.34 -21.03 5.43
N ASP A 516 1.35 -21.41 4.63
CA ASP A 516 0.14 -22.10 5.06
C ASP A 516 0.41 -23.49 5.64
N THR A 517 1.26 -24.34 5.05
CA THR A 517 1.69 -25.62 5.65
C THR A 517 2.32 -25.41 7.03
N ALA A 518 3.21 -24.42 7.16
CA ALA A 518 3.77 -24.05 8.45
C ALA A 518 2.69 -23.55 9.43
N GLY A 519 1.76 -22.74 8.94
CA GLY A 519 0.62 -22.28 9.71
C GLY A 519 -0.27 -23.43 10.21
N TYR A 520 -0.63 -24.37 9.33
CA TYR A 520 -1.39 -25.57 9.67
C TYR A 520 -0.65 -26.46 10.67
N ALA A 521 0.68 -26.59 10.58
CA ALA A 521 1.47 -27.32 11.58
C ALA A 521 1.37 -26.68 12.97
N VAL A 522 1.44 -25.34 13.06
CA VAL A 522 1.28 -24.58 14.31
C VAL A 522 -0.15 -24.72 14.85
N LEU A 523 -1.17 -24.55 13.99
CA LEU A 523 -2.57 -24.68 14.36
C LEU A 523 -2.92 -26.10 14.85
N THR A 524 -2.43 -27.13 14.17
CA THR A 524 -2.59 -28.53 14.57
C THR A 524 -1.93 -28.80 15.92
N SER A 525 -0.71 -28.29 16.13
CA SER A 525 0.00 -28.43 17.41
C SER A 525 -0.81 -27.84 18.57
N LYS A 526 -1.46 -26.69 18.34
CA LYS A 526 -2.36 -26.08 19.33
C LYS A 526 -3.60 -26.93 19.60
N LEU A 527 -4.29 -27.41 18.57
CA LEU A 527 -5.49 -28.24 18.73
C LEU A 527 -5.20 -29.57 19.44
N LEU A 528 -4.02 -30.15 19.23
CA LEU A 528 -3.57 -31.36 19.91
C LEU A 528 -3.05 -31.11 21.34
N GLY A 529 -3.03 -29.86 21.82
CA GLY A 529 -2.55 -29.51 23.16
C GLY A 529 -1.04 -29.72 23.35
N ARG A 530 -0.24 -29.66 22.28
CA ARG A 530 1.22 -29.78 22.36
C ARG A 530 1.85 -28.53 22.96
N ASN A 531 3.09 -28.68 23.45
CA ASN A 531 3.90 -27.54 23.89
C ASN A 531 4.24 -26.63 22.70
N LEU A 532 3.61 -25.46 22.63
CA LEU A 532 3.85 -24.52 21.52
C LEU A 532 5.27 -23.95 21.50
N GLY A 533 6.04 -24.05 22.59
CA GLY A 533 7.47 -23.69 22.56
C GLY A 533 8.26 -24.48 21.50
N GLU A 534 7.87 -25.73 21.21
CA GLU A 534 8.48 -26.56 20.17
C GLU A 534 8.22 -26.04 18.75
N ALA A 535 7.17 -25.22 18.57
CA ALA A 535 6.84 -24.60 17.29
C ALA A 535 7.62 -23.29 17.03
N LEU A 536 8.45 -22.82 17.97
CA LEU A 536 9.20 -21.56 17.82
C LEU A 536 10.05 -21.51 16.52
N PRO A 537 10.78 -22.55 16.10
CA PRO A 537 11.51 -22.54 14.82
C PRO A 537 10.60 -22.41 13.59
N ILE A 538 9.39 -22.98 13.66
CA ILE A 538 8.36 -22.85 12.61
C ILE A 538 7.83 -21.42 12.59
N VAL A 539 7.54 -20.83 13.76
CA VAL A 539 7.03 -19.47 13.90
C VAL A 539 8.03 -18.42 13.46
N ARG A 540 9.32 -18.59 13.79
CA ARG A 540 10.39 -17.69 13.32
C ARG A 540 10.44 -17.63 11.80
N TRP A 541 10.41 -18.79 11.15
CA TRP A 541 10.38 -18.87 9.69
C TRP A 541 9.08 -18.32 9.10
N LEU A 542 7.93 -18.68 9.67
CA LEU A 542 6.62 -18.20 9.22
C LEU A 542 6.54 -16.68 9.31
N MET A 543 7.07 -16.08 10.38
CA MET A 543 7.13 -14.63 10.56
C MET A 543 8.02 -13.96 9.51
N GLN A 544 9.16 -14.55 9.16
CA GLN A 544 10.01 -14.04 8.07
C GLN A 544 9.25 -14.03 6.74
N GLN A 545 8.56 -15.12 6.42
CA GLN A 545 7.71 -15.18 5.22
C GLN A 545 6.52 -14.23 5.31
N THR A 546 5.97 -14.00 6.50
CA THR A 546 4.77 -13.17 6.65
C THR A 546 5.08 -11.68 6.47
N TYR A 547 6.22 -11.23 6.97
CA TYR A 547 6.53 -9.79 7.04
C TYR A 547 7.60 -9.33 6.04
N ALA A 548 8.15 -10.22 5.23
CA ALA A 548 8.87 -9.85 4.02
C ALA A 548 7.88 -9.25 3.00
N ARG A 549 7.69 -7.93 2.99
CA ARG A 549 6.61 -7.28 2.21
C ARG A 549 6.60 -7.74 0.74
N TYR A 550 5.37 -8.02 0.28
CA TYR A 550 5.00 -8.58 -1.02
C TYR A 550 5.22 -10.10 -1.19
N THR A 551 5.63 -10.88 -0.19
CA THR A 551 5.72 -12.35 -0.34
C THR A 551 4.39 -13.10 -0.22
N PHE A 552 3.25 -12.43 -0.07
CA PHE A 552 1.95 -13.09 -0.27
C PHE A 552 1.64 -13.13 -1.75
N SER A 553 2.37 -14.02 -2.38
CA SER A 553 1.89 -14.96 -3.36
C SER A 553 0.37 -15.14 -3.23
N TYR A 554 -0.19 -15.69 -2.14
CA TYR A 554 -1.61 -16.05 -2.10
C TYR A 554 -2.37 -15.45 -0.90
N SER A 555 -3.58 -14.91 -1.12
CA SER A 555 -4.29 -14.15 -0.08
C SER A 555 -4.79 -15.05 1.05
N GLU A 556 -5.14 -16.32 0.77
CA GLU A 556 -5.47 -17.29 1.82
C GLU A 556 -4.25 -17.65 2.67
N VAL A 557 -3.07 -17.87 2.06
CA VAL A 557 -1.82 -18.19 2.77
C VAL A 557 -1.51 -17.12 3.82
N TYR A 558 -1.70 -15.84 3.48
CA TYR A 558 -1.59 -14.75 4.45
C TYR A 558 -2.54 -14.93 5.63
N THR A 559 -3.80 -15.28 5.38
CA THR A 559 -4.77 -15.47 6.46
C THR A 559 -4.43 -16.64 7.36
N ILE A 560 -3.94 -17.76 6.81
CA ILE A 560 -3.50 -18.92 7.59
C ILE A 560 -2.28 -18.55 8.42
N ALA A 561 -1.33 -17.81 7.84
CA ALA A 561 -0.17 -17.31 8.58
C ALA A 561 -0.58 -16.42 9.76
N ILE A 562 -1.44 -15.42 9.53
CA ILE A 562 -1.96 -14.55 10.61
C ILE A 562 -2.77 -15.34 11.65
N GLN A 563 -3.57 -16.31 11.21
CA GLN A 563 -4.31 -17.20 12.11
C GLN A 563 -3.33 -18.01 12.99
N ALA A 564 -2.30 -18.62 12.42
CA ALA A 564 -1.30 -19.36 13.16
C ALA A 564 -0.50 -18.47 14.13
N LEU A 565 -0.07 -17.29 13.68
CA LEU A 565 0.68 -16.34 14.51
C LEU A 565 -0.16 -15.81 15.67
N THR A 566 -1.46 -15.53 15.47
CA THR A 566 -2.38 -15.15 16.56
C THR A 566 -2.59 -16.28 17.55
N GLN A 567 -2.81 -17.50 17.06
CA GLN A 567 -2.99 -18.68 17.91
C GLN A 567 -1.74 -19.00 18.72
N TYR A 568 -0.54 -18.90 18.13
CA TYR A 568 0.73 -19.03 18.85
C TYR A 568 0.93 -17.91 19.86
N SER A 569 0.72 -16.66 19.44
CA SER A 569 1.05 -15.51 20.26
C SER A 569 0.15 -15.38 21.48
N SER A 570 -1.07 -15.91 21.41
CA SER A 570 -1.99 -15.97 22.56
C SER A 570 -1.45 -16.78 23.74
N VAL A 571 -0.50 -17.68 23.48
CA VAL A 571 0.17 -18.50 24.49
C VAL A 571 1.57 -17.97 24.79
N ALA A 572 2.36 -17.70 23.75
CA ALA A 572 3.78 -17.34 23.90
C ALA A 572 4.04 -15.94 24.49
N PHE A 573 3.15 -14.97 24.28
CA PHE A 573 3.33 -13.58 24.74
C PHE A 573 2.39 -13.23 25.92
N SER A 574 2.01 -14.24 26.71
CA SER A 574 1.02 -14.12 27.78
C SER A 574 1.57 -13.47 29.06
N LYS A 575 1.66 -12.13 29.04
CA LYS A 575 1.96 -11.20 30.16
C LYS A 575 3.36 -11.34 30.80
N ASN A 576 3.89 -10.23 31.30
CA ASN A 576 5.23 -10.01 31.90
C ASN A 576 6.38 -9.73 30.91
N THR A 577 6.10 -9.02 29.81
CA THR A 577 7.14 -8.47 28.94
C THR A 577 7.82 -7.28 29.60
N ASP A 578 9.13 -7.41 29.82
CA ASP A 578 10.06 -6.33 30.13
C ASP A 578 11.38 -6.63 29.42
N LEU A 579 11.58 -5.96 28.28
CA LEU A 579 12.64 -6.24 27.33
C LEU A 579 13.31 -4.94 26.90
N SER A 580 14.64 -4.97 26.82
CA SER A 580 15.42 -3.96 26.13
C SER A 580 16.08 -4.64 24.94
N LEU A 581 15.58 -4.35 23.74
CA LEU A 581 16.17 -4.80 22.49
C LEU A 581 17.22 -3.78 22.05
N THR A 582 18.48 -4.20 22.00
CA THR A 582 19.60 -3.36 21.57
C THR A 582 20.04 -3.80 20.18
N VAL A 583 20.27 -2.83 19.30
CA VAL A 583 20.85 -3.03 17.97
C VAL A 583 22.15 -2.22 17.91
N ALA A 584 23.26 -2.93 17.92
CA ALA A 584 24.58 -2.37 17.71
C ALA A 584 24.86 -2.28 16.20
N VAL A 585 25.14 -1.08 15.73
CA VAL A 585 25.46 -0.79 14.33
C VAL A 585 26.98 -0.81 14.18
N GLU A 586 27.49 -1.83 13.52
CA GLU A 586 28.90 -1.90 13.12
C GLU A 586 29.07 -1.08 11.84
N SER A 587 29.55 0.15 12.00
CA SER A 587 29.86 1.08 10.90
C SER A 587 31.12 1.89 11.22
N ALA A 588 31.52 2.79 10.32
CA ALA A 588 32.60 3.74 10.58
C ALA A 588 32.33 4.65 11.80
N SER A 589 31.06 4.86 12.15
CA SER A 589 30.61 5.58 13.35
C SER A 589 29.67 4.66 14.15
N PRO A 590 30.20 3.79 15.02
CA PRO A 590 29.40 2.83 15.77
C PRO A 590 28.30 3.53 16.56
N ASP A 591 27.08 3.01 16.44
CA ASP A 591 25.92 3.52 17.16
C ASP A 591 25.18 2.35 17.82
N ASN A 592 24.55 2.61 18.96
CA ASN A 592 23.79 1.63 19.71
C ASN A 592 22.37 2.16 19.91
N LEU A 593 21.43 1.55 19.20
CA LEU A 593 20.02 1.87 19.33
C LEU A 593 19.37 0.92 20.31
N SER A 594 18.47 1.42 21.14
CA SER A 594 17.68 0.58 22.04
C SER A 594 16.19 0.85 21.88
N PHE A 595 15.42 -0.24 21.94
CA PHE A 595 13.97 -0.25 22.00
C PHE A 595 13.57 -0.76 23.37
N GLN A 596 12.92 0.11 24.15
CA GLN A 596 12.37 -0.25 25.46
C GLN A 596 10.96 -0.81 25.24
N ILE A 597 10.75 -2.06 25.65
CA ILE A 597 9.55 -2.83 25.36
C ILE A 597 9.01 -3.38 26.68
N ASN A 598 7.80 -2.98 27.04
CA ASN A 598 7.10 -3.41 28.25
C ASN A 598 5.63 -3.74 27.93
N GLU A 599 4.89 -4.21 28.93
CA GLU A 599 3.46 -4.54 28.78
C GLU A 599 2.61 -3.40 28.20
N GLN A 600 2.92 -2.14 28.51
CA GLN A 600 2.13 -0.99 28.06
C GLN A 600 2.41 -0.63 26.59
N ASN A 601 3.61 -0.91 26.08
CA ASN A 601 4.03 -0.52 24.73
C ASN A 601 4.41 -1.71 23.82
N LYS A 602 4.16 -2.96 24.23
CA LYS A 602 4.52 -4.14 23.41
C LYS A 602 3.82 -4.20 22.04
N LEU A 603 2.68 -3.54 21.90
CA LEU A 603 1.99 -3.36 20.60
C LEU A 603 2.44 -2.10 19.83
N LEU A 604 3.33 -1.29 20.39
CA LEU A 604 3.80 -0.06 19.75
C LEU A 604 4.83 -0.38 18.68
N TYR A 605 4.55 0.08 17.47
CA TYR A 605 5.49 0.06 16.36
C TYR A 605 6.55 1.16 16.53
N GLN A 606 7.75 0.79 16.97
CA GLN A 606 8.82 1.76 17.21
C GLN A 606 9.79 1.81 16.02
N GLU A 607 9.76 2.89 15.25
CA GLU A 607 10.65 3.08 14.09
C GLU A 607 11.90 3.90 14.46
N ARG A 608 13.06 3.50 13.94
CA ARG A 608 14.32 4.25 13.98
C ARG A 608 14.96 4.25 12.59
N LEU A 609 15.35 5.43 12.14
CA LEU A 609 16.10 5.60 10.89
C LEU A 609 17.59 5.57 11.22
N LEU A 610 18.38 4.84 10.43
CA LEU A 610 19.84 4.94 10.48
C LEU A 610 20.32 6.01 9.50
N ASP A 611 21.26 6.84 9.93
CA ASP A 611 21.96 7.81 9.08
C ASP A 611 22.82 7.09 8.04
N LYS A 612 22.94 7.68 6.84
CA LYS A 612 23.59 7.10 5.64
C LYS A 612 25.04 6.66 5.92
N SER A 613 25.36 5.38 5.69
CA SER A 613 26.69 4.76 5.78
C SER A 613 26.88 3.75 4.65
N ASP A 614 28.10 3.64 4.17
CA ASP A 614 28.50 2.79 3.03
C ASP A 614 28.38 1.28 3.34
N SER A 615 28.35 0.90 4.62
CA SER A 615 28.06 -0.45 5.06
C SER A 615 27.41 -0.46 6.44
N TYR A 616 26.46 -1.38 6.63
CA TYR A 616 25.90 -1.70 7.94
C TYR A 616 25.94 -3.22 8.15
N SER A 617 26.76 -3.63 9.11
CA SER A 617 26.58 -4.89 9.81
C SER A 617 25.88 -4.56 11.13
N LEU A 618 24.86 -5.32 11.50
CA LEU A 618 24.07 -5.06 12.70
C LEU A 618 24.09 -6.28 13.61
N GLN A 619 24.42 -6.08 14.88
CA GLN A 619 24.24 -7.09 15.90
C GLN A 619 23.07 -6.71 16.80
N ALA A 620 22.02 -7.52 16.81
CA ALA A 620 20.89 -7.33 17.70
C ALA A 620 20.86 -8.37 18.82
N SER A 621 20.53 -7.93 20.03
CA SER A 621 20.44 -8.77 21.23
C SER A 621 19.42 -8.24 22.22
N LEU A 622 18.87 -9.14 23.04
CA LEU A 622 18.06 -8.78 24.20
C LEU A 622 18.92 -8.66 25.46
N ALA A 623 18.50 -7.82 26.40
CA ALA A 623 19.12 -7.75 27.72
C ALA A 623 18.99 -9.10 28.48
N PRO A 624 20.03 -9.54 29.23
CA PRO A 624 20.05 -10.85 29.88
C PRO A 624 18.93 -11.12 30.90
N ASN A 625 18.42 -10.07 31.56
CA ASN A 625 17.37 -10.19 32.57
C ASN A 625 15.94 -10.08 31.98
N GLY A 626 15.83 -9.92 30.66
CA GLY A 626 14.55 -9.76 29.99
C GLY A 626 13.75 -11.06 29.95
N VAL A 627 12.42 -10.96 30.03
CA VAL A 627 11.50 -12.09 29.87
C VAL A 627 10.55 -11.81 28.70
N GLY A 628 10.47 -12.75 27.77
CA GLY A 628 9.58 -12.68 26.61
C GLY A 628 10.34 -12.59 25.29
N CYS A 629 9.63 -12.23 24.22
CA CYS A 629 10.24 -12.08 22.90
C CYS A 629 9.96 -10.70 22.31
N ALA A 630 10.86 -10.23 21.43
CA ALA A 630 10.73 -9.01 20.66
C ALA A 630 11.00 -9.29 19.18
N ALA A 631 10.24 -8.63 18.30
CA ALA A 631 10.49 -8.65 16.87
C ALA A 631 11.36 -7.45 16.48
N LEU A 632 12.41 -7.72 15.70
CA LEU A 632 13.20 -6.73 14.99
C LEU A 632 12.92 -6.87 13.50
N GLN A 633 12.38 -5.84 12.87
CA GLN A 633 12.28 -5.76 11.42
C GLN A 633 13.31 -4.75 10.88
N VAL A 634 14.13 -5.22 9.94
CA VAL A 634 15.15 -4.43 9.24
C VAL A 634 14.66 -4.20 7.83
N LYS A 635 14.39 -2.94 7.46
CA LYS A 635 14.00 -2.58 6.10
C LYS A 635 15.15 -1.81 5.45
N TYR A 636 15.62 -2.30 4.32
CA TYR A 636 16.68 -1.66 3.56
C TYR A 636 16.16 -1.27 2.18
N TYR A 637 16.30 0.02 1.86
CA TYR A 637 15.88 0.61 0.60
C TYR A 637 17.10 1.19 -0.09
N TYR A 638 17.21 0.97 -1.40
CA TYR A 638 18.23 1.59 -2.24
C TYR A 638 17.75 1.60 -3.69
N SER A 639 18.38 2.39 -4.55
CA SER A 639 18.12 2.32 -6.00
C SER A 639 19.36 1.81 -6.73
N SER A 640 19.15 1.00 -7.76
CA SER A 640 20.21 0.50 -8.65
C SER A 640 20.03 1.06 -10.06
N ARG A 641 21.13 1.31 -10.77
CA ARG A 641 21.08 1.64 -12.20
C ARG A 641 20.75 0.42 -13.06
N ASN A 642 20.99 -0.78 -12.53
CA ASN A 642 20.67 -2.02 -13.21
C ASN A 642 19.23 -2.43 -12.90
N SER A 643 18.55 -2.97 -13.91
CA SER A 643 17.25 -3.61 -13.67
C SER A 643 17.42 -4.76 -12.66
N PRO A 644 16.50 -4.92 -11.71
CA PRO A 644 16.50 -6.10 -10.85
C PRO A 644 16.39 -7.37 -11.69
N LEU A 645 16.91 -8.47 -11.14
CA LEU A 645 16.79 -9.81 -11.74
C LEU A 645 15.32 -10.15 -12.00
N GLN A 646 15.01 -10.46 -13.26
CA GLN A 646 13.69 -10.94 -13.67
C GLN A 646 13.58 -12.43 -13.31
N ARG A 647 12.47 -12.84 -12.69
CA ARG A 647 12.21 -14.24 -12.36
C ARG A 647 10.86 -14.66 -12.94
N GLY A 648 10.85 -15.70 -13.79
CA GLY A 648 9.66 -16.31 -14.40
C GLY A 648 8.80 -15.42 -15.30
N ILE A 649 8.97 -14.10 -15.29
CA ILE A 649 8.28 -13.12 -16.14
C ILE A 649 9.30 -12.36 -16.97
N GLN A 650 8.93 -12.04 -18.20
CA GLN A 650 9.60 -11.04 -19.03
C GLN A 650 8.67 -9.85 -19.20
N VAL A 651 9.21 -8.64 -19.10
CA VAL A 651 8.54 -7.40 -19.47
C VAL A 651 9.47 -6.55 -20.31
N ASN A 652 8.94 -6.05 -21.42
CA ASN A 652 9.57 -5.04 -22.25
C ASN A 652 8.65 -3.82 -22.28
N ALA A 653 9.23 -2.65 -22.06
CA ALA A 653 8.52 -1.37 -22.12
C ALA A 653 9.30 -0.42 -23.02
N SER A 654 8.60 0.22 -23.96
CA SER A 654 9.19 1.23 -24.84
C SER A 654 8.21 2.38 -25.00
N ALA A 655 8.72 3.61 -25.04
CA ALA A 655 7.86 4.77 -25.18
C ALA A 655 8.23 5.59 -26.40
N THR A 656 7.21 6.06 -27.11
CA THR A 656 7.34 6.96 -28.27
C THR A 656 6.68 8.29 -27.94
N SER A 657 7.36 9.39 -28.27
CA SER A 657 6.81 10.74 -28.09
C SER A 657 6.07 11.18 -29.35
N GLY A 658 4.97 11.91 -29.15
CA GLY A 658 4.40 12.76 -30.20
C GLY A 658 5.34 13.92 -30.56
N PRO A 659 5.10 14.63 -31.68
CA PRO A 659 6.00 15.66 -32.21
C PRO A 659 6.39 16.76 -31.21
N ASP A 660 5.46 17.14 -30.32
CA ASP A 660 5.65 18.24 -29.35
C ASP A 660 5.96 17.74 -27.93
N CYS A 661 6.24 16.43 -27.76
CA CYS A 661 6.42 15.73 -26.49
C CYS A 661 5.21 15.89 -25.52
N SER A 662 4.04 16.33 -26.01
CA SER A 662 2.82 16.57 -25.23
C SER A 662 2.10 15.27 -24.86
N THR A 663 2.20 14.27 -25.72
CA THR A 663 1.66 12.93 -25.52
C THR A 663 2.77 11.90 -25.68
N LEU A 664 2.79 10.93 -24.79
CA LEU A 664 3.65 9.75 -24.82
C LEU A 664 2.78 8.53 -25.10
N GLN A 665 3.20 7.67 -26.02
CA GLN A 665 2.63 6.34 -26.18
C GLN A 665 3.59 5.31 -25.59
N LEU A 666 3.19 4.70 -24.48
CA LEU A 666 3.94 3.65 -23.79
C LEU A 666 3.43 2.27 -24.26
N ASP A 667 4.28 1.52 -24.96
CA ASP A 667 4.03 0.16 -25.38
C ASP A 667 4.62 -0.83 -24.37
N ILE A 668 3.79 -1.74 -23.87
CA ILE A 668 4.14 -2.73 -22.86
C ILE A 668 3.86 -4.12 -23.43
N CYS A 669 4.86 -4.99 -23.40
CA CYS A 669 4.72 -6.41 -23.74
C CYS A 669 5.22 -7.27 -22.58
N THR A 670 4.40 -8.20 -22.12
CA THR A 670 4.77 -9.11 -21.04
C THR A 670 4.30 -10.54 -21.27
N ARG A 671 5.05 -11.52 -20.73
CA ARG A 671 4.77 -12.96 -20.78
C ARG A 671 5.48 -13.70 -19.65
N TYR A 672 5.03 -14.91 -19.36
CA TYR A 672 5.86 -15.87 -18.63
C TYR A 672 7.01 -16.39 -19.51
N THR A 673 8.15 -16.64 -18.87
CA THR A 673 9.29 -17.33 -19.48
C THR A 673 9.29 -18.83 -19.18
N GLU A 674 8.52 -19.26 -18.17
CA GLU A 674 8.40 -20.66 -17.75
C GLU A 674 7.11 -21.29 -18.33
N GLY A 675 7.27 -22.46 -18.96
CA GLY A 675 6.29 -23.10 -19.86
C GLY A 675 4.90 -23.45 -19.29
N PHE A 676 4.80 -23.63 -17.97
CA PHE A 676 3.61 -24.16 -17.29
C PHE A 676 2.79 -23.10 -16.55
N LEU A 677 3.23 -21.83 -16.55
CA LEU A 677 2.59 -20.77 -15.78
C LEU A 677 1.46 -20.10 -16.56
N ARG A 678 0.27 -20.15 -15.97
CA ARG A 678 -0.93 -19.42 -16.40
C ARG A 678 -1.61 -18.88 -15.14
N SER A 679 -1.47 -17.59 -14.88
CA SER A 679 -1.94 -16.94 -13.65
C SER A 679 -2.38 -15.50 -13.93
N SER A 680 -3.08 -14.87 -12.99
CA SER A 680 -3.34 -13.43 -13.03
C SER A 680 -2.06 -12.65 -12.74
N ALA A 681 -1.91 -11.47 -13.32
CA ALA A 681 -0.73 -10.63 -13.12
C ALA A 681 -1.13 -9.16 -12.94
N ILE A 682 -0.31 -8.41 -12.22
CA ILE A 682 -0.45 -6.96 -12.08
C ILE A 682 0.67 -6.28 -12.85
N VAL A 683 0.32 -5.28 -13.66
CA VAL A 683 1.25 -4.37 -14.31
C VAL A 683 1.16 -3.02 -13.61
N GLU A 684 2.15 -2.68 -12.80
CA GLU A 684 2.29 -1.37 -12.17
C GLU A 684 3.15 -0.44 -13.05
N VAL A 685 2.51 0.59 -13.59
CA VAL A 685 3.16 1.64 -14.39
C VAL A 685 3.37 2.86 -13.50
N THR A 686 4.62 3.29 -13.35
CA THR A 686 4.96 4.58 -12.75
C THR A 686 5.13 5.59 -13.89
N MET A 687 4.31 6.64 -13.94
CA MET A 687 4.39 7.67 -14.99
C MET A 687 5.66 8.51 -14.84
N LEU A 688 6.18 9.07 -15.93
CA LEU A 688 7.31 10.01 -15.93
C LEU A 688 6.96 11.31 -15.15
N SER A 689 7.98 12.01 -14.64
CA SER A 689 7.82 13.32 -13.99
C SER A 689 7.12 14.32 -14.93
N GLY A 690 6.04 14.95 -14.48
CA GLY A 690 5.26 15.89 -15.30
C GLY A 690 4.25 15.23 -16.28
N TYR A 691 4.08 13.91 -16.23
CA TYR A 691 3.11 13.15 -17.04
C TYR A 691 2.01 12.51 -16.18
N SER A 692 0.86 12.27 -16.81
CA SER A 692 -0.31 11.62 -16.20
C SER A 692 -0.96 10.65 -17.19
N ALA A 693 -1.56 9.58 -16.68
CA ALA A 693 -2.25 8.60 -17.52
C ALA A 693 -3.48 9.20 -18.21
N ASP A 694 -3.68 8.89 -19.50
CA ASP A 694 -4.90 9.24 -20.21
C ASP A 694 -6.06 8.34 -19.76
N ASP A 695 -7.12 8.94 -19.21
CA ASP A 695 -8.28 8.21 -18.69
C ASP A 695 -9.06 7.47 -19.79
N GLN A 696 -9.07 7.98 -21.02
CA GLN A 696 -9.75 7.30 -22.13
C GLN A 696 -8.97 6.07 -22.60
N SER A 697 -7.64 6.18 -22.67
CA SER A 697 -6.73 5.07 -22.96
C SER A 697 -6.92 3.92 -21.96
N LEU A 698 -7.00 4.23 -20.66
CA LEU A 698 -7.29 3.24 -19.61
C LEU A 698 -8.64 2.56 -19.78
N LYS A 699 -9.71 3.33 -20.06
CA LYS A 699 -11.04 2.76 -20.33
C LYS A 699 -11.05 1.87 -21.57
N ASN A 700 -10.30 2.25 -22.61
CA ASN A 700 -10.20 1.47 -23.83
C ASN A 700 -9.56 0.10 -23.55
N LEU A 701 -8.51 0.04 -22.72
CA LEU A 701 -7.87 -1.23 -22.31
C LEU A 701 -8.82 -2.16 -21.55
N VAL A 702 -9.73 -1.60 -20.74
CA VAL A 702 -10.78 -2.39 -20.07
C VAL A 702 -11.79 -2.90 -21.09
N SER A 703 -12.25 -2.03 -21.99
CA SER A 703 -13.27 -2.37 -23.00
C SER A 703 -12.80 -3.40 -24.03
N SER A 704 -11.50 -3.43 -24.35
CA SER A 704 -10.89 -4.42 -25.24
C SER A 704 -10.67 -5.78 -24.57
N GLY A 705 -10.80 -5.84 -23.24
CA GLY A 705 -10.61 -7.06 -22.45
C GLY A 705 -9.15 -7.41 -22.16
N VAL A 706 -8.19 -6.58 -22.58
CA VAL A 706 -6.76 -6.76 -22.28
C VAL A 706 -6.53 -6.73 -20.77
N ILE A 707 -7.08 -5.72 -20.10
CA ILE A 707 -7.06 -5.61 -18.64
C ILE A 707 -8.49 -5.75 -18.13
N LYS A 708 -8.65 -6.25 -16.90
CA LYS A 708 -9.98 -6.34 -16.27
C LYS A 708 -10.34 -5.09 -15.51
N ARG A 709 -9.35 -4.48 -14.89
CA ARG A 709 -9.54 -3.30 -14.04
C ARG A 709 -8.23 -2.56 -13.93
N TYR A 710 -8.33 -1.27 -13.68
CA TYR A 710 -7.21 -0.43 -13.30
C TYR A 710 -7.48 0.29 -11.98
N VAL A 711 -6.42 0.63 -11.28
CA VAL A 711 -6.43 1.48 -10.08
C VAL A 711 -5.42 2.60 -10.31
N VAL A 712 -5.87 3.84 -10.26
CA VAL A 712 -5.01 5.03 -10.35
C VAL A 712 -4.68 5.49 -8.93
N ASN A 713 -3.41 5.70 -8.65
CA ASN A 713 -2.93 6.23 -7.37
C ASN A 713 -1.82 7.26 -7.63
N GLY A 714 -2.21 8.53 -7.70
CA GLY A 714 -1.28 9.62 -8.02
C GLY A 714 -0.58 9.41 -9.36
N ASN A 715 0.76 9.31 -9.33
CA ASN A 715 1.60 9.11 -10.50
C ASN A 715 1.77 7.62 -10.89
N LYS A 716 1.03 6.71 -10.25
CA LYS A 716 1.07 5.27 -10.54
C LYS A 716 -0.27 4.75 -11.01
N VAL A 717 -0.24 3.78 -11.93
CA VAL A 717 -1.42 3.04 -12.36
C VAL A 717 -1.13 1.55 -12.25
N GLN A 718 -2.01 0.82 -11.58
CA GLN A 718 -1.98 -0.63 -11.51
C GLN A 718 -3.03 -1.20 -12.46
N LEU A 719 -2.60 -2.04 -13.41
CA LEU A 719 -3.45 -2.71 -14.39
C LEU A 719 -3.53 -4.19 -14.05
N ILE A 720 -4.74 -4.75 -13.96
CA ILE A 720 -4.95 -6.16 -13.62
C ILE A 720 -5.17 -6.98 -14.90
N LEU A 721 -4.22 -7.87 -15.19
CA LEU A 721 -4.35 -8.89 -16.23
C LEU A 721 -5.00 -10.14 -15.64
N GLN A 722 -6.09 -10.61 -16.26
CA GLN A 722 -6.76 -11.84 -15.81
C GLN A 722 -5.86 -13.06 -15.96
N THR A 723 -5.15 -13.14 -17.07
CA THR A 723 -4.35 -14.30 -17.42
C THR A 723 -3.15 -13.85 -18.23
N LEU A 724 -2.00 -13.95 -17.60
CA LEU A 724 -0.72 -13.94 -18.28
C LEU A 724 -0.37 -15.38 -18.66
N THR A 725 0.25 -15.56 -19.83
CA THR A 725 0.70 -16.87 -20.32
C THR A 725 2.10 -16.72 -20.88
N ILE A 726 2.66 -17.81 -21.41
CA ILE A 726 3.92 -17.77 -22.18
C ILE A 726 3.79 -16.99 -23.49
N GLN A 727 2.55 -16.78 -23.98
CA GLN A 727 2.30 -15.94 -25.15
C GLN A 727 2.33 -14.46 -24.73
N PRO A 728 3.05 -13.60 -25.47
CA PRO A 728 3.14 -12.18 -25.16
C PRO A 728 1.79 -11.50 -25.22
N THR A 729 1.44 -10.84 -24.12
CA THR A 729 0.33 -9.89 -24.06
C THR A 729 0.92 -8.50 -24.21
N CYS A 730 0.60 -7.84 -25.32
CA CYS A 730 1.08 -6.51 -25.66
C CYS A 730 -0.07 -5.51 -25.72
N PHE A 731 0.13 -4.33 -25.16
CA PHE A 731 -0.84 -3.24 -25.18
C PHE A 731 -0.15 -1.90 -24.96
N SER A 732 -0.88 -0.82 -25.25
CA SER A 732 -0.33 0.52 -25.15
C SER A 732 -1.14 1.39 -24.19
N LEU A 733 -0.45 2.27 -23.48
CA LEU A 733 -1.02 3.27 -22.60
C LEU A 733 -0.55 4.66 -23.06
N THR A 734 -1.47 5.62 -23.06
CA THR A 734 -1.15 7.01 -23.42
C THR A 734 -0.90 7.81 -22.15
N GLU A 735 0.18 8.60 -22.12
CA GLU A 735 0.46 9.57 -21.06
C GLU A 735 0.44 11.00 -21.60
N ASN A 736 -0.18 11.92 -20.86
CA ASN A 736 -0.30 13.32 -21.22
C ASN A 736 0.60 14.18 -20.33
N ARG A 737 1.45 15.01 -20.94
CA ARG A 737 2.31 15.97 -20.24
C ARG A 737 1.47 17.13 -19.71
N TYR A 738 1.50 17.35 -18.41
CA TYR A 738 0.88 18.52 -17.77
C TYR A 738 1.92 19.55 -17.31
N LEU A 739 3.19 19.15 -17.15
CA LEU A 739 4.28 20.05 -16.80
C LEU A 739 5.55 19.70 -17.58
N GLN A 740 6.29 20.71 -18.02
CA GLN A 740 7.55 20.50 -18.71
C GLN A 740 8.65 20.11 -17.71
N VAL A 741 9.34 19.02 -18.02
CA VAL A 741 10.51 18.55 -17.30
C VAL A 741 11.59 18.21 -18.33
N THR A 742 12.81 18.66 -18.08
CA THR A 742 13.99 18.41 -18.91
C THR A 742 15.01 17.58 -18.14
N ASN A 743 15.91 16.91 -18.85
CA ASN A 743 16.78 15.87 -18.29
C ASN A 743 15.96 14.75 -17.58
N LEU A 744 14.81 14.40 -18.18
CA LEU A 744 13.89 13.39 -17.69
C LEU A 744 14.63 12.09 -17.42
N GLN A 745 14.50 11.59 -16.21
CA GLN A 745 15.02 10.28 -15.85
C GLN A 745 14.00 9.20 -16.27
N SER A 746 14.49 7.99 -16.54
CA SER A 746 13.63 6.87 -16.89
C SER A 746 12.70 6.51 -15.73
N SER A 747 11.46 6.15 -16.07
CA SER A 747 10.52 5.54 -15.14
C SER A 747 10.45 4.03 -15.37
N VAL A 748 9.58 3.33 -14.62
CA VAL A 748 9.52 1.87 -14.62
C VAL A 748 8.12 1.31 -14.79
N VAL A 749 8.07 0.15 -15.44
CA VAL A 749 6.94 -0.78 -15.44
C VAL A 749 7.36 -2.02 -14.66
N GLU A 750 6.67 -2.32 -13.56
CA GLU A 750 6.84 -3.57 -12.81
C GLU A 750 5.68 -4.51 -13.14
N VAL A 751 5.99 -5.76 -13.50
CA VAL A 751 5.01 -6.83 -13.69
C VAL A 751 5.29 -7.91 -12.69
N TYR A 752 4.27 -8.34 -11.96
CA TYR A 752 4.38 -9.44 -11.01
C TYR A 752 3.14 -10.33 -11.06
N ASP A 753 3.36 -11.62 -10.82
CA ASP A 753 2.29 -12.59 -10.67
C ASP A 753 1.43 -12.23 -9.44
N TYR A 754 0.12 -12.27 -9.60
CA TYR A 754 -0.82 -11.98 -8.53
C TYR A 754 -0.72 -13.00 -7.39
N TYR A 755 -0.51 -14.27 -7.75
CA TYR A 755 -0.45 -15.41 -6.85
C TYR A 755 0.95 -15.78 -6.39
N GLN A 756 2.01 -15.23 -6.97
CA GLN A 756 3.39 -15.63 -6.72
C GLN A 756 4.34 -14.47 -6.96
N TYR A 757 4.33 -13.47 -6.08
CA TYR A 757 5.08 -12.21 -6.29
C TYR A 757 6.59 -12.39 -6.55
N GLN A 758 7.20 -13.52 -6.14
CA GLN A 758 8.59 -13.81 -6.54
C GLN A 758 8.76 -13.86 -8.06
N TYR A 759 7.72 -14.23 -8.81
CA TYR A 759 7.66 -14.08 -10.25
C TYR A 759 7.36 -12.63 -10.58
N LYS A 760 8.42 -11.89 -10.86
CA LYS A 760 8.33 -10.49 -11.23
C LYS A 760 9.44 -10.07 -12.16
N ALA A 761 9.18 -9.00 -12.87
CA ALA A 761 10.12 -8.34 -13.75
C ALA A 761 9.86 -6.85 -13.74
N THR A 762 10.93 -6.07 -13.89
CA THR A 762 10.83 -4.62 -14.04
C THR A 762 11.52 -4.24 -15.34
N ALA A 763 10.92 -3.31 -16.07
CA ALA A 763 11.53 -2.67 -17.23
C ALA A 763 11.53 -1.17 -17.04
N GLY A 764 12.67 -0.53 -17.35
CA GLY A 764 12.74 0.91 -17.45
C GLY A 764 12.19 1.38 -18.79
N TYR A 765 11.53 2.53 -18.82
CA TYR A 765 11.16 3.22 -20.05
C TYR A 765 11.44 4.72 -19.90
N GLY A 766 11.74 5.36 -21.01
CA GLY A 766 12.06 6.78 -21.07
C GLY A 766 11.93 7.28 -22.50
N LEU A 767 12.31 8.53 -22.71
CA LEU A 767 12.26 9.18 -24.01
C LEU A 767 13.65 9.20 -24.65
N GLU A 768 13.81 8.52 -25.79
CA GLU A 768 14.98 8.69 -26.67
C GLU A 768 14.69 9.72 -27.77
N GLY A 769 15.70 10.56 -28.10
CA GLY A 769 15.81 11.25 -29.39
C GLY A 769 14.63 12.12 -29.84
N ASN A 770 14.47 13.31 -29.21
CA ASN A 770 13.96 14.59 -29.76
C ASN A 770 13.55 15.58 -28.66
N CYS A 771 13.48 15.12 -27.40
CA CYS A 771 13.35 15.95 -26.19
C CYS A 771 14.67 15.90 -25.33
N THR A 772 15.84 15.82 -26.00
CA THR A 772 17.14 15.09 -25.76
C THR A 772 18.01 15.31 -24.45
N PRO A 773 19.15 14.57 -24.21
CA PRO A 773 19.31 13.12 -23.88
C PRO A 773 20.49 12.78 -22.87
N ALA A 774 20.70 11.49 -22.49
CA ALA A 774 22.04 10.94 -22.19
C ALA A 774 22.12 9.40 -22.43
N GLU A 775 23.28 8.95 -22.94
CA GLU A 775 23.61 7.60 -23.45
C GLU A 775 23.45 6.45 -22.44
N ILE A 776 22.93 5.32 -22.91
CA ILE A 776 23.13 4.01 -22.25
C ILE A 776 23.73 3.04 -23.28
N ALA A 777 24.92 2.52 -22.93
CA ALA A 777 25.57 1.40 -23.61
C ALA A 777 24.73 0.12 -23.46
N PRO A 778 24.81 -0.82 -24.41
CA PRO A 778 24.05 -2.06 -24.35
C PRO A 778 24.42 -2.89 -23.11
N PRO A 779 23.50 -3.70 -22.55
CA PRO A 779 23.87 -4.74 -21.59
C PRO A 779 24.76 -5.77 -22.29
N THR A 780 26.06 -5.72 -22.03
CA THR A 780 26.94 -6.87 -22.22
C THR A 780 26.70 -7.87 -21.10
N SER A 781 25.94 -8.90 -21.39
CA SER A 781 26.39 -10.27 -21.09
C SER A 781 25.73 -11.22 -22.08
N LEU A 782 26.43 -11.44 -23.20
CA LEU A 782 26.44 -12.75 -23.83
C LEU A 782 26.83 -13.76 -22.74
N ASN A 783 25.94 -14.70 -22.46
CA ASN A 783 26.37 -16.07 -22.25
C ASN A 783 25.64 -16.91 -23.29
N GLU A 784 26.42 -17.31 -24.29
CA GLU A 784 26.19 -18.51 -25.07
C GLU A 784 25.81 -19.67 -24.14
N VAL A 785 24.73 -20.37 -24.43
CA VAL A 785 24.80 -21.82 -24.58
C VAL A 785 23.97 -22.17 -25.81
N ASP A 786 24.69 -22.38 -26.90
CA ASP A 786 24.18 -23.00 -28.10
C ASP A 786 23.74 -24.45 -27.84
N SER A 787 22.87 -24.91 -28.73
CA SER A 787 22.61 -26.31 -29.11
C SER A 787 21.78 -27.22 -28.19
N VAL A 788 20.50 -27.26 -28.56
CA VAL A 788 19.69 -28.46 -28.82
C VAL A 788 20.54 -29.71 -29.14
N ILE A 789 20.33 -30.79 -28.40
CA ILE A 789 20.41 -32.17 -28.92
C ILE A 789 19.19 -32.95 -28.39
N TYR A 790 18.39 -33.45 -29.32
CA TYR A 790 17.38 -34.50 -29.14
C TYR A 790 18.06 -35.83 -28.76
N ILE A 791 17.58 -36.50 -27.70
CA ILE A 791 16.99 -37.86 -27.70
C ILE A 791 15.95 -37.91 -26.57
#